data_AF-A0A087VJV4-F1
#
_entry.id   AF-A0A087VJV4-F1
#
_cell.length_a   1.000
_cell.length_b   1.000
_cell.length_c   1.000
_cell.angle_alpha   90.00
_cell.angle_beta   90.00
_cell.angle_gamma   90.00
#
_symmetry.space_group_name_H-M   'P 1'
#
loop_
_entity.id
_entity.type
_entity.pdbx_description
1 polymer ?
#
loop_
_entity_poly.entity_id
_entity_poly.type
_entity_poly.pdbx_seq_one_letter_code
_entity_poly.pdbx_strand_id
1 'polypeptide(L)'
;DVIQHCQRVKPIIDLVHKVISTDVSIADCLLPITSRIYMLLQRLTTVISPPVDVIASCVNCLTVLAARMPAKVWTDLHHTGFLPFVANPVSSMNHMISAEGMNAGGYGNLLMSIEQPQGEYGVTISFLNLITTLVRGQLGSTQSQGLVPCIVFVLKEMLPNYHKWRYNSHGVREKIGCLILQLIHAILNLCPEMDPRSSNAPSLQSLCIFSLANTEAGQAVINIMGIGVDTIDMVMASQSSSDESQGQGQLLIQTVKLAFSVTNNVIRLKPPSSVVSPLEQALTQHGAHGNNLIAVLAKYIYHKHDPALPRLAIQLLKRLATVAPMSVYACLGSDAAAIRDAFLTRLQSKIEDMRIKVMILEFLTVAVETQPGLIELFLNLEVKDGSDGSKEFSLGEWSCLQVVLELIDSKQQERYWCPPLLHRAAIAFLHALWQDRRDSAMLVLRTKPKFWENLTNPLFGTLPPPSESSELSVLDTCALIMKIICLEIYYVVKGSLDQSLKDTLKNFSTKKRFSYWSEYVKLLAYHVAETESSSCASMTEYQMLISAWRMLLIISTSHADIMHLTDSAVHQQLFLDVLNGTKALLLVPMSVSCLQLGSMLCTLLLILLKQWKSELGSVDKIINSLTQILEGVLQADQQMMEKTKAKVFSALITVLQMKEMKVNEIPQYSQLVLSVCETLQDEVIALFDQTRHSLTLGDATDDKDSMETDDASRVKHKDQRDGVCVLGLHLAKELCEVDEDGDYWLQITRKVPVLPTIFAALEISLRVKQNLHFTEASLHLLLTLARTQQGAAAVAGAGVTQSVCLPLLSVYQLSANGAIQTSASSRKSLDAPSWPGVYRLSMSLMERLLKTLRYNFLTEALDFVGVHQERILQCLNAVRTVQSLACLEEADHTVGFILQLSNFTKEWHFHLPQLMRDMQVNLCYLCQACTSLLHSRKMLQHYLQTKNGDSLPSSVTPRVQRNPQASSKHPSPESEAAEQKALLTVQYSLLKILSKSLAALRHFTPDVCQILLDQSLDLAEYNVLFVLSFTTPAFDSDVAPSFGTLLATVNVALNMLGELDKKKEPFPQAAGLNMQEGTKTLKSLLMFTMENCFYLLISQAVRYLRDPAVHPRDKQRMKQELSSELSTLLSSLSRYFRRGGPSSPASGVLPSPQGKSASKLGPEGQEPLFQLVQAFVRHVQR
;
A
#
# COMPACT_ATOMS: atom_id res chain seq x y z
N ASP A 1 -22.13 -79.13 19.14
CA ASP A 1 -21.38 -79.38 17.89
C ASP A 1 -20.61 -78.17 17.36
N VAL A 2 -21.26 -77.05 17.02
CA VAL A 2 -20.58 -75.85 16.48
C VAL A 2 -19.46 -75.35 17.41
N ILE A 3 -19.70 -75.25 18.72
CA ILE A 3 -18.70 -74.83 19.71
C ILE A 3 -17.50 -75.80 19.79
N GLN A 4 -17.74 -77.12 19.72
CA GLN A 4 -16.67 -78.13 19.75
C GLN A 4 -15.79 -78.10 18.49
N HIS A 5 -16.38 -77.86 17.31
CA HIS A 5 -15.61 -77.64 16.10
C HIS A 5 -14.82 -76.32 16.15
N CYS A 6 -15.40 -75.26 16.73
CA CYS A 6 -14.74 -73.97 16.91
C CYS A 6 -13.51 -74.07 17.83
N GLN A 7 -13.55 -74.89 18.88
CA GLN A 7 -12.39 -75.16 19.73
C GLN A 7 -11.22 -75.82 18.99
N ARG A 8 -11.48 -76.62 17.94
CA ARG A 8 -10.44 -77.21 17.08
C ARG A 8 -9.92 -76.24 16.02
N VAL A 9 -10.77 -75.32 15.56
CA VAL A 9 -10.43 -74.35 14.50
C VAL A 9 -9.61 -73.17 15.04
N LYS A 10 -9.87 -72.71 16.27
CA LYS A 10 -9.14 -71.61 16.93
C LYS A 10 -7.60 -71.72 16.83
N PRO A 11 -6.95 -72.81 17.29
CA PRO A 11 -5.49 -72.91 17.24
C PRO A 11 -4.93 -72.93 15.82
N ILE A 12 -5.70 -73.41 14.83
CA ILE A 12 -5.29 -73.39 13.42
C ILE A 12 -5.25 -71.95 12.91
N ILE A 13 -6.28 -71.15 13.22
CA ILE A 13 -6.34 -69.74 12.83
C ILE A 13 -5.27 -68.92 13.57
N ASP A 14 -5.06 -69.18 14.85
CA ASP A 14 -4.02 -68.50 15.64
C ASP A 14 -2.61 -68.82 15.13
N LEU A 15 -2.36 -70.07 14.70
CA LEU A 15 -1.10 -70.45 14.08
C LEU A 15 -0.91 -69.74 12.74
N VAL A 16 -1.94 -69.71 11.89
CA VAL A 16 -1.90 -68.99 10.60
C VAL A 16 -1.66 -67.50 10.83
N HIS A 17 -2.36 -66.88 11.79
CA HIS A 17 -2.15 -65.49 12.19
C HIS A 17 -0.70 -65.23 12.62
N LYS A 18 -0.15 -66.06 13.51
CA LYS A 18 1.24 -65.92 13.99
C LYS A 18 2.25 -66.10 12.86
N VAL A 19 2.10 -67.12 12.02
CA VAL A 19 3.00 -67.40 10.88
C VAL A 19 3.02 -66.23 9.90
N ILE A 20 1.86 -65.69 9.53
CA ILE A 20 1.76 -64.54 8.61
C ILE A 20 2.33 -63.28 9.28
N SER A 21 2.17 -63.12 10.60
CA SER A 21 2.72 -61.97 11.33
C SER A 21 4.25 -61.98 11.41
N THR A 22 4.87 -63.18 11.45
CA THR A 22 6.33 -63.34 11.48
C THR A 22 6.96 -63.32 10.09
N ASP A 23 6.27 -63.88 9.09
CA ASP A 23 6.75 -63.91 7.71
C ASP A 23 5.59 -63.63 6.74
N VAL A 24 5.58 -62.40 6.23
CA VAL A 24 4.53 -61.85 5.36
C VAL A 24 4.58 -62.43 3.93
N SER A 25 5.70 -63.08 3.55
CA SER A 25 5.87 -63.69 2.22
C SER A 25 5.02 -64.97 2.04
N ILE A 26 4.79 -65.70 3.13
CA ILE A 26 4.04 -66.97 3.16
C ILE A 26 2.52 -66.76 2.97
N ALA A 27 2.06 -65.50 3.04
CA ALA A 27 0.64 -65.16 2.89
C ALA A 27 0.01 -65.65 1.57
N ASP A 28 0.78 -65.68 0.47
CA ASP A 28 0.28 -66.15 -0.84
C ASP A 28 0.05 -67.67 -0.86
N CYS A 29 0.89 -68.43 -0.16
CA CYS A 29 0.76 -69.89 -0.03
C CYS A 29 -0.44 -70.30 0.83
N LEU A 30 -0.84 -69.45 1.78
CA LEU A 30 -1.94 -69.68 2.72
C LEU A 30 -3.29 -69.11 2.24
N LEU A 31 -3.36 -68.58 1.01
CA LEU A 31 -4.57 -68.02 0.40
C LEU A 31 -5.83 -68.93 0.44
N PRO A 32 -5.73 -70.27 0.27
CA PRO A 32 -6.88 -71.16 0.37
C PRO A 32 -7.51 -71.22 1.78
N ILE A 33 -6.72 -70.96 2.82
CA ILE A 33 -7.19 -70.90 4.20
C ILE A 33 -7.76 -69.52 4.49
N THR A 34 -7.07 -68.46 4.05
CA THR A 34 -7.49 -67.07 4.30
C THR A 34 -8.79 -66.69 3.59
N SER A 35 -9.03 -67.20 2.38
CA SER A 35 -10.32 -67.04 1.67
C SER A 35 -11.51 -67.66 2.41
N ARG A 36 -11.30 -68.78 3.12
CA ARG A 36 -12.35 -69.44 3.93
C ARG A 36 -12.67 -68.70 5.23
N ILE A 37 -11.77 -67.82 5.71
CA ILE A 37 -12.00 -67.01 6.92
C ILE A 37 -13.19 -66.06 6.72
N TYR A 38 -13.35 -65.47 5.53
CA TYR A 38 -14.48 -64.57 5.23
C TYR A 38 -15.84 -65.29 5.31
N MET A 39 -15.94 -66.50 4.75
CA MET A 39 -17.14 -67.34 4.85
C MET A 39 -17.42 -67.77 6.29
N LEU A 40 -16.37 -68.09 7.05
CA LEU A 40 -16.48 -68.45 8.46
C LEU A 40 -17.00 -67.26 9.27
N LEU A 41 -16.47 -66.05 9.03
CA LEU A 41 -16.90 -64.82 9.70
C LEU A 41 -18.38 -64.52 9.44
N GLN A 42 -18.83 -64.63 8.18
CA GLN A 42 -20.24 -64.42 7.82
C GLN A 42 -21.18 -65.40 8.54
N ARG A 43 -20.83 -66.69 8.58
CA ARG A 43 -21.67 -67.73 9.21
C ARG A 43 -21.67 -67.67 10.73
N LEU A 44 -20.53 -67.39 11.35
CA LEU A 44 -20.42 -67.33 12.80
C LEU A 44 -21.13 -66.11 13.39
N THR A 45 -21.19 -64.99 12.65
CA THR A 45 -21.84 -63.76 13.11
C THR A 45 -23.37 -63.86 13.14
N THR A 46 -23.97 -64.79 12.39
CA THR A 46 -25.42 -65.02 12.36
C THR A 46 -25.94 -66.00 13.43
N VAL A 47 -25.05 -66.60 14.23
CA VAL A 47 -25.43 -67.58 15.26
C VAL A 47 -25.86 -66.86 16.54
N ILE A 48 -26.89 -67.38 17.22
CA ILE A 48 -27.46 -66.81 18.46
C ILE A 48 -26.42 -66.76 19.61
N SER A 49 -25.51 -67.74 19.67
CA SER A 49 -24.36 -67.78 20.59
C SER A 49 -23.04 -67.92 19.79
N PRO A 50 -22.52 -66.81 19.27
CA PRO A 50 -21.32 -66.82 18.45
C PRO A 50 -20.06 -67.07 19.31
N PRO A 51 -19.10 -67.87 18.84
CA PRO A 51 -17.83 -68.09 19.51
C PRO A 51 -16.92 -66.85 19.33
N VAL A 52 -17.03 -65.89 20.26
CA VAL A 52 -16.33 -64.59 20.28
C VAL A 52 -14.81 -64.74 20.07
N ASP A 53 -14.19 -65.72 20.73
CA ASP A 53 -12.77 -66.04 20.61
C ASP A 53 -12.33 -66.40 19.18
N VAL A 54 -13.13 -67.19 18.47
CA VAL A 54 -12.81 -67.62 17.10
C VAL A 54 -13.00 -66.46 16.14
N ILE A 55 -14.03 -65.63 16.35
CA ILE A 55 -14.26 -64.41 15.57
C ILE A 55 -13.08 -63.44 15.77
N ALA A 56 -12.61 -63.22 17.00
CA ALA A 56 -11.44 -62.38 17.28
C ALA A 56 -10.18 -62.90 16.57
N SER A 57 -9.96 -64.22 16.59
CA SER A 57 -8.83 -64.88 15.90
C SER A 57 -8.92 -64.70 14.38
N CYS A 58 -10.12 -64.84 13.79
CA CYS A 58 -10.38 -64.56 12.38
C CYS A 58 -10.04 -63.10 12.02
N VAL A 59 -10.52 -62.14 12.80
CA VAL A 59 -10.31 -60.71 12.57
C VAL A 59 -8.82 -60.32 12.74
N ASN A 60 -8.11 -60.90 13.70
CA ASN A 60 -6.65 -60.73 13.85
C ASN A 60 -5.89 -61.25 12.61
N CYS A 61 -6.27 -62.42 12.10
CA CYS A 61 -5.70 -62.95 10.86
C CYS A 61 -5.96 -62.02 9.67
N LEU A 62 -7.17 -61.46 9.54
CA LEU A 62 -7.50 -60.47 8.50
C LEU A 62 -6.74 -59.15 8.66
N THR A 63 -6.44 -58.74 9.90
CA THR A 63 -5.66 -57.52 10.21
C THR A 63 -4.25 -57.61 9.64
N VAL A 64 -3.58 -58.76 9.79
CA VAL A 64 -2.24 -58.96 9.25
C VAL A 64 -2.26 -59.02 7.72
N LEU A 65 -3.32 -59.58 7.11
CA LEU A 65 -3.49 -59.57 5.66
C LEU A 65 -3.77 -58.16 5.10
N ALA A 66 -4.49 -57.33 5.85
CA ALA A 66 -4.80 -55.95 5.49
C ALA A 66 -3.54 -55.08 5.38
N ALA A 67 -2.47 -55.40 6.11
CA ALA A 67 -1.19 -54.71 6.00
C ALA A 67 -0.52 -54.87 4.62
N ARG A 68 -0.83 -55.94 3.87
CA ARG A 68 -0.27 -56.22 2.53
C ARG A 68 -1.24 -55.88 1.39
N MET A 69 -2.54 -56.21 1.55
CA MET A 69 -3.56 -55.99 0.51
C MET A 69 -4.81 -55.30 1.07
N PRO A 70 -4.71 -54.01 1.47
CA PRO A 70 -5.80 -53.31 2.14
C PRO A 70 -7.07 -53.22 1.28
N ALA A 71 -6.94 -52.95 -0.02
CA ALA A 71 -8.07 -52.84 -0.95
C ALA A 71 -8.83 -54.17 -1.11
N LYS A 72 -8.11 -55.29 -1.21
CA LYS A 72 -8.72 -56.63 -1.37
C LYS A 72 -9.42 -57.09 -0.09
N VAL A 73 -8.76 -56.90 1.06
CA VAL A 73 -9.36 -57.25 2.36
C VAL A 73 -10.60 -56.40 2.62
N TRP A 74 -10.58 -55.12 2.25
CA TRP A 74 -11.75 -54.25 2.33
C TRP A 74 -12.91 -54.75 1.48
N THR A 75 -12.69 -55.02 0.19
CA THR A 75 -13.76 -55.49 -0.70
C THR A 75 -14.35 -56.80 -0.22
N ASP A 76 -13.51 -57.78 0.13
CA ASP A 76 -13.96 -59.09 0.57
C ASP A 76 -14.74 -59.01 1.88
N LEU A 77 -14.30 -58.15 2.81
CA LEU A 77 -14.95 -57.93 4.09
C LEU A 77 -16.28 -57.17 3.97
N HIS A 78 -16.39 -56.20 3.04
CA HIS A 78 -17.64 -55.48 2.82
C HIS A 78 -18.78 -56.44 2.42
N HIS A 79 -18.50 -57.43 1.57
CA HIS A 79 -19.49 -58.44 1.14
C HIS A 79 -19.94 -59.38 2.27
N THR A 80 -19.18 -59.49 3.37
CA THR A 80 -19.58 -60.34 4.51
C THR A 80 -20.66 -59.73 5.39
N GLY A 81 -20.93 -58.42 5.30
CA GLY A 81 -21.85 -57.70 6.19
C GLY A 81 -21.38 -57.57 7.64
N PHE A 82 -20.12 -57.92 7.93
CA PHE A 82 -19.55 -57.82 9.27
C PHE A 82 -19.38 -56.37 9.73
N LEU A 83 -18.93 -55.49 8.83
CA LEU A 83 -18.68 -54.08 9.12
C LEU A 83 -19.97 -53.23 9.09
N PRO A 84 -20.01 -52.10 9.83
CA PRO A 84 -21.04 -51.08 9.67
C PRO A 84 -21.11 -50.57 8.23
N PHE A 85 -22.32 -50.38 7.70
CA PHE A 85 -22.56 -49.93 6.33
C PHE A 85 -23.70 -48.91 6.24
N VAL A 86 -23.72 -48.15 5.14
CA VAL A 86 -24.75 -47.16 4.82
C VAL A 86 -25.63 -47.71 3.70
N ALA A 87 -26.95 -47.68 3.89
CA ALA A 87 -27.90 -48.20 2.90
C ALA A 87 -28.11 -47.25 1.70
N ASN A 88 -27.96 -45.93 1.88
CA ASN A 88 -28.13 -44.91 0.84
C ASN A 88 -26.95 -43.90 0.84
N PRO A 89 -26.30 -43.61 -0.31
CA PRO A 89 -25.20 -42.64 -0.35
C PRO A 89 -25.73 -41.23 -0.06
N VAL A 90 -25.28 -40.63 1.05
CA VAL A 90 -25.73 -39.29 1.48
C VAL A 90 -24.73 -38.25 0.99
N SER A 91 -25.22 -37.17 0.39
CA SER A 91 -24.39 -36.10 -0.22
C SER A 91 -24.03 -34.94 0.74
N SER A 92 -24.63 -34.88 1.93
CA SER A 92 -24.45 -33.77 2.88
C SER A 92 -23.73 -34.20 4.16
N MET A 93 -22.71 -33.42 4.54
CA MET A 93 -21.86 -33.64 5.72
C MET A 93 -22.67 -33.78 7.02
N ASN A 94 -23.63 -32.90 7.26
CA ASN A 94 -24.45 -32.91 8.48
C ASN A 94 -25.34 -34.15 8.58
N HIS A 95 -25.86 -34.64 7.46
CA HIS A 95 -26.68 -35.86 7.43
C HIS A 95 -25.82 -37.12 7.60
N MET A 96 -24.59 -37.16 7.07
CA MET A 96 -23.65 -38.27 7.34
C MET A 96 -23.28 -38.39 8.83
N ILE A 97 -23.28 -37.29 9.57
CA ILE A 97 -22.94 -37.25 11.01
C ILE A 97 -24.13 -37.63 11.90
N SER A 98 -25.36 -37.33 11.45
CA SER A 98 -26.59 -37.73 12.16
C SER A 98 -26.70 -39.25 12.35
N ALA A 99 -25.93 -40.03 11.57
CA ALA A 99 -25.98 -41.49 11.47
C ALA A 99 -27.35 -42.02 11.04
N GLU A 100 -28.23 -41.15 10.53
CA GLU A 100 -29.52 -41.54 9.96
C GLU A 100 -29.26 -42.40 8.71
N GLY A 101 -29.73 -43.66 8.77
CA GLY A 101 -29.54 -44.64 7.70
C GLY A 101 -28.26 -45.50 7.79
N MET A 102 -27.49 -45.39 8.88
CA MET A 102 -26.37 -46.30 9.17
C MET A 102 -26.84 -47.56 9.90
N ASN A 103 -26.44 -48.73 9.40
CA ASN A 103 -26.63 -50.00 10.10
C ASN A 103 -25.32 -50.41 10.77
N ALA A 104 -25.39 -50.80 12.05
CA ALA A 104 -24.23 -51.20 12.85
C ALA A 104 -23.58 -52.54 12.40
N GLY A 105 -24.19 -53.22 11.41
CA GLY A 105 -23.68 -54.46 10.83
C GLY A 105 -23.64 -55.63 11.80
N GLY A 106 -22.95 -56.71 11.40
CA GLY A 106 -22.74 -57.87 12.25
C GLY A 106 -21.94 -57.58 13.52
N TYR A 107 -20.91 -56.73 13.42
CA TYR A 107 -20.07 -56.34 14.56
C TYR A 107 -20.85 -55.55 15.63
N GLY A 108 -21.63 -54.54 15.24
CA GLY A 108 -22.36 -53.72 16.21
C GLY A 108 -23.36 -54.54 17.05
N ASN A 109 -23.98 -55.54 16.44
CA ASN A 109 -24.83 -56.50 17.16
C ASN A 109 -24.03 -57.34 18.17
N LEU A 110 -22.84 -57.82 17.81
CA LEU A 110 -21.96 -58.56 18.74
C LEU A 110 -21.53 -57.70 19.94
N LEU A 111 -21.18 -56.43 19.69
CA LEU A 111 -20.78 -55.51 20.75
C LEU A 111 -21.91 -55.27 21.77
N MET A 112 -23.10 -54.94 21.29
CA MET A 112 -24.24 -54.57 22.14
C MET A 112 -24.88 -55.77 22.85
N SER A 113 -25.01 -56.91 22.16
CA SER A 113 -25.75 -58.07 22.69
C SER A 113 -24.90 -59.05 23.51
N ILE A 114 -23.56 -59.07 23.32
CA ILE A 114 -22.69 -60.10 23.88
C ILE A 114 -21.50 -59.51 24.64
N GLU A 115 -20.62 -58.73 23.99
CA GLU A 115 -19.39 -58.24 24.64
C GLU A 115 -19.67 -57.27 25.80
N GLN A 116 -20.62 -56.33 25.63
CA GLN A 116 -20.97 -55.38 26.69
C GLN A 116 -21.57 -56.04 27.95
N PRO A 117 -22.51 -57.02 27.84
CA PRO A 117 -23.00 -57.77 29.00
C PRO A 117 -21.94 -58.68 29.65
N GLN A 118 -21.07 -59.31 28.86
CA GLN A 118 -20.06 -60.26 29.36
C GLN A 118 -18.83 -59.58 29.99
N GLY A 119 -18.48 -58.38 29.54
CA GLY A 119 -17.34 -57.62 30.04
C GLY A 119 -15.97 -58.08 29.49
N GLU A 120 -15.98 -58.88 28.42
CA GLU A 120 -14.81 -59.30 27.65
C GLU A 120 -14.88 -58.72 26.23
N TYR A 121 -13.80 -58.07 25.78
CA TYR A 121 -13.78 -57.25 24.56
C TYR A 121 -12.78 -57.73 23.51
N GLY A 122 -12.68 -59.06 23.33
CA GLY A 122 -11.72 -59.67 22.41
C GLY A 122 -11.94 -59.27 20.95
N VAL A 123 -13.20 -59.28 20.48
CA VAL A 123 -13.56 -58.92 19.11
C VAL A 123 -13.45 -57.41 18.90
N THR A 124 -13.85 -56.59 19.87
CA THR A 124 -13.67 -55.13 19.83
C THR A 124 -12.20 -54.73 19.64
N ILE A 125 -11.27 -55.34 20.38
CA ILE A 125 -9.83 -55.05 20.24
C ILE A 125 -9.33 -55.43 18.85
N SER A 126 -9.70 -56.62 18.37
CA SER A 126 -9.33 -57.08 17.02
C SER A 126 -9.92 -56.20 15.92
N PHE A 127 -11.16 -55.75 16.08
CA PHE A 127 -11.84 -54.84 15.15
C PHE A 127 -11.15 -53.47 15.06
N LEU A 128 -10.79 -52.86 16.19
CA LEU A 128 -10.08 -51.57 16.20
C LEU A 128 -8.69 -51.67 15.55
N ASN A 129 -7.97 -52.78 15.77
CA ASN A 129 -6.70 -53.05 15.10
C ASN A 129 -6.89 -53.19 13.58
N LEU A 130 -7.89 -53.95 13.14
CA LEU A 130 -8.22 -54.11 11.71
C LEU A 130 -8.49 -52.77 11.05
N ILE A 131 -9.37 -51.94 11.60
CA ILE A 131 -9.68 -50.63 11.01
C ILE A 131 -8.45 -49.73 11.02
N THR A 132 -7.66 -49.73 12.09
CA THR A 132 -6.43 -48.94 12.15
C THR A 132 -5.44 -49.34 11.06
N THR A 133 -5.29 -50.64 10.78
CA THR A 133 -4.43 -51.12 9.67
C THR A 133 -4.99 -50.76 8.30
N LEU A 134 -6.31 -50.85 8.10
CA LEU A 134 -6.96 -50.46 6.83
C LEU A 134 -6.78 -48.96 6.56
N VAL A 135 -6.92 -48.10 7.58
CA VAL A 135 -6.70 -46.65 7.45
C VAL A 135 -5.24 -46.33 7.14
N ARG A 136 -4.28 -46.99 7.81
CA ARG A 136 -2.84 -46.78 7.53
C ARG A 136 -2.43 -47.28 6.14
N GLY A 137 -3.07 -48.33 5.64
CA GLY A 137 -2.83 -48.88 4.30
C GLY A 137 -3.38 -48.02 3.15
N GLN A 138 -4.15 -46.97 3.43
CA GLN A 138 -4.80 -46.09 2.43
C GLN A 138 -3.94 -44.90 1.98
N LEU A 139 -2.64 -44.84 2.35
CA LEU A 139 -1.72 -43.78 1.90
C LEU A 139 -1.50 -43.72 0.36
N GLY A 140 -2.23 -44.49 -0.46
CA GLY A 140 -2.16 -44.45 -1.92
C GLY A 140 -3.34 -45.06 -2.68
N SER A 141 -4.56 -45.12 -2.12
CA SER A 141 -5.73 -45.68 -2.85
C SER A 141 -7.06 -44.95 -2.58
N THR A 142 -7.84 -44.76 -3.64
CA THR A 142 -9.11 -44.01 -3.73
C THR A 142 -10.34 -44.63 -3.02
N GLN A 143 -10.16 -45.60 -2.11
CA GLN A 143 -11.28 -46.34 -1.48
C GLN A 143 -11.75 -45.77 -0.13
N SER A 144 -11.38 -44.53 0.19
CA SER A 144 -11.64 -43.87 1.48
C SER A 144 -13.12 -43.73 1.87
N GLN A 145 -14.03 -43.73 0.89
CA GLN A 145 -15.47 -43.53 1.12
C GLN A 145 -16.16 -44.70 1.82
N GLY A 146 -15.68 -45.94 1.63
CA GLY A 146 -16.31 -47.13 2.21
C GLY A 146 -16.11 -47.24 3.73
N LEU A 147 -15.01 -46.71 4.27
CA LEU A 147 -14.65 -46.80 5.70
C LEU A 147 -15.37 -45.79 6.59
N VAL A 148 -16.05 -44.81 5.99
CA VAL A 148 -16.75 -43.74 6.70
C VAL A 148 -17.74 -44.25 7.76
N PRO A 149 -18.62 -45.24 7.49
CA PRO A 149 -19.60 -45.70 8.48
C PRO A 149 -18.94 -46.38 9.68
N CYS A 150 -17.81 -47.06 9.48
CA CYS A 150 -17.03 -47.67 10.56
C CYS A 150 -16.48 -46.61 11.52
N ILE A 151 -16.01 -45.48 10.97
CA ILE A 151 -15.43 -44.38 11.75
C ILE A 151 -16.51 -43.57 12.46
N VAL A 152 -17.65 -43.31 11.81
CA VAL A 152 -18.80 -42.65 12.45
C VAL A 152 -19.34 -43.51 13.60
N PHE A 153 -19.40 -44.83 13.43
CA PHE A 153 -19.77 -45.75 14.51
C PHE A 153 -18.80 -45.66 15.70
N VAL A 154 -17.49 -45.65 15.46
CA VAL A 154 -16.48 -45.49 16.53
C VAL A 154 -16.62 -44.14 17.24
N LEU A 155 -16.80 -43.05 16.49
CA LEU A 155 -16.88 -41.68 17.04
C LEU A 155 -18.18 -41.43 17.82
N LYS A 156 -19.31 -41.97 17.37
CA LYS A 156 -20.64 -41.70 17.98
C LYS A 156 -21.01 -42.70 19.07
N GLU A 157 -20.76 -43.99 18.85
CA GLU A 157 -21.23 -45.05 19.76
C GLU A 157 -20.16 -45.56 20.73
N MET A 158 -18.92 -45.75 20.26
CA MET A 158 -17.84 -46.33 21.08
C MET A 158 -17.15 -45.29 21.97
N LEU A 159 -16.67 -44.17 21.39
CA LEU A 159 -15.86 -43.19 22.12
C LEU A 159 -16.61 -42.49 23.28
N PRO A 160 -17.89 -42.10 23.15
CA PRO A 160 -18.62 -41.49 24.28
C PRO A 160 -18.97 -42.48 25.38
N ASN A 161 -19.22 -43.76 25.03
CA ASN A 161 -19.81 -44.73 25.95
C ASN A 161 -18.84 -45.75 26.55
N TYR A 162 -17.59 -45.88 26.06
CA TYR A 162 -16.67 -46.91 26.59
C TYR A 162 -16.42 -46.76 28.09
N HIS A 163 -16.48 -45.54 28.63
CA HIS A 163 -16.38 -45.30 30.07
C HIS A 163 -17.49 -45.96 30.91
N LYS A 164 -18.66 -46.20 30.31
CA LYS A 164 -19.85 -46.77 30.95
C LYS A 164 -19.93 -48.29 30.82
N TRP A 165 -19.00 -48.91 30.08
CA TRP A 165 -18.97 -50.34 29.83
C TRP A 165 -18.49 -51.12 31.07
N ARG A 166 -18.88 -52.40 31.17
CA ARG A 166 -18.46 -53.29 32.25
C ARG A 166 -17.14 -53.96 31.88
N TYR A 167 -16.14 -53.92 32.75
CA TYR A 167 -14.82 -54.52 32.48
C TYR A 167 -14.48 -55.56 33.54
N ASN A 168 -14.16 -56.78 33.11
CA ASN A 168 -13.76 -57.86 34.03
C ASN A 168 -12.29 -57.78 34.44
N SER A 169 -11.44 -57.18 33.60
CA SER A 169 -10.00 -57.05 33.84
C SER A 169 -9.56 -55.59 33.84
N HIS A 170 -8.71 -55.25 34.80
CA HIS A 170 -8.06 -53.95 34.89
C HIS A 170 -7.12 -53.75 33.70
N GLY A 171 -7.10 -52.56 33.09
CA GLY A 171 -6.25 -52.24 31.93
C GLY A 171 -6.94 -52.38 30.57
N VAL A 172 -8.03 -53.18 30.45
CA VAL A 172 -8.74 -53.34 29.16
C VAL A 172 -9.46 -52.06 28.74
N ARG A 173 -9.97 -51.29 29.71
CA ARG A 173 -10.57 -49.97 29.47
C ARG A 173 -9.56 -49.01 28.84
N GLU A 174 -8.36 -48.91 29.42
CA GLU A 174 -7.28 -48.06 28.95
C GLU A 174 -6.79 -48.53 27.57
N LYS A 175 -6.70 -49.84 27.35
CA LYS A 175 -6.32 -50.43 26.06
C LYS A 175 -7.31 -50.08 24.95
N ILE A 176 -8.63 -50.19 25.20
CA ILE A 176 -9.65 -49.82 24.23
C ILE A 176 -9.61 -48.31 23.95
N GLY A 177 -9.52 -47.47 24.99
CA GLY A 177 -9.39 -46.01 24.83
C GLY A 177 -8.16 -45.62 24.01
N CYS A 178 -7.01 -46.26 24.27
CA CYS A 178 -5.78 -46.07 23.51
C CYS A 178 -5.96 -46.42 22.04
N LEU A 179 -6.54 -47.60 21.72
CA LEU A 179 -6.77 -48.03 20.34
C LEU A 179 -7.74 -47.12 19.57
N ILE A 180 -8.82 -46.65 20.21
CA ILE A 180 -9.75 -45.68 19.60
C ILE A 180 -9.00 -44.38 19.26
N LEU A 181 -8.21 -43.84 20.19
CA LEU A 181 -7.46 -42.60 19.96
C LEU A 181 -6.32 -42.80 18.94
N GLN A 182 -5.69 -43.97 18.87
CA GLN A 182 -4.70 -44.30 17.84
C GLN A 182 -5.32 -44.30 16.45
N LEU A 183 -6.53 -44.87 16.31
CA LEU A 183 -7.28 -44.84 15.06
C LEU A 183 -7.56 -43.39 14.63
N ILE A 184 -8.12 -42.57 15.54
CA ILE A 184 -8.43 -41.17 15.27
C ILE A 184 -7.16 -40.38 14.91
N HIS A 185 -6.07 -40.57 15.66
CA HIS A 185 -4.79 -39.94 15.39
C HIS A 185 -4.23 -40.33 14.00
N ALA A 186 -4.36 -41.60 13.61
CA ALA A 186 -3.96 -42.07 12.28
C ALA A 186 -4.78 -41.39 11.18
N ILE A 187 -6.11 -41.26 11.36
CA ILE A 187 -6.99 -40.57 10.40
C ILE A 187 -6.62 -39.09 10.26
N LEU A 188 -6.35 -38.40 11.38
CA LEU A 188 -6.00 -36.97 11.37
C LEU A 188 -4.64 -36.69 10.70
N ASN A 189 -3.74 -37.67 10.66
CA ASN A 189 -2.43 -37.55 10.02
C ASN A 189 -2.43 -38.03 8.55
N LEU A 190 -3.57 -38.43 7.98
CA LEU A 190 -3.66 -38.70 6.55
C LEU A 190 -3.38 -37.41 5.77
N CYS A 191 -2.53 -37.47 4.74
CA CYS A 191 -2.32 -36.35 3.84
C CYS A 191 -3.62 -36.08 3.05
N PRO A 192 -4.09 -34.84 2.94
CA PRO A 192 -5.18 -34.51 2.04
C PRO A 192 -4.71 -34.78 0.59
N GLU A 193 -5.34 -35.75 -0.09
CA GLU A 193 -5.08 -35.99 -1.51
C GLU A 193 -5.40 -34.72 -2.30
N MET A 194 -4.39 -34.20 -2.99
CA MET A 194 -4.46 -32.99 -3.81
C MET A 194 -5.04 -33.34 -5.19
N ASP A 195 -6.25 -33.89 -5.22
CA ASP A 195 -7.00 -34.09 -6.47
C ASP A 195 -8.08 -32.99 -6.60
N PRO A 196 -7.83 -31.93 -7.39
CA PRO A 196 -8.76 -30.81 -7.56
C PRO A 196 -10.07 -31.18 -8.30
N ARG A 197 -10.25 -32.45 -8.69
CA ARG A 197 -11.43 -32.94 -9.43
C ARG A 197 -12.50 -33.63 -8.57
N SER A 198 -12.25 -33.91 -7.28
CA SER A 198 -13.21 -34.57 -6.39
C SER A 198 -13.90 -33.62 -5.40
N SER A 199 -14.18 -32.39 -5.82
CA SER A 199 -14.68 -31.26 -5.00
C SER A 199 -15.98 -31.48 -4.20
N ASN A 200 -16.69 -32.62 -4.36
CA ASN A 200 -18.02 -32.80 -3.78
C ASN A 200 -18.13 -33.89 -2.71
N ALA A 201 -17.06 -34.63 -2.39
CA ALA A 201 -17.09 -35.64 -1.32
C ALA A 201 -16.18 -35.24 -0.15
N PRO A 202 -16.69 -35.22 1.11
CA PRO A 202 -15.85 -34.88 2.26
C PRO A 202 -14.79 -35.96 2.49
N SER A 203 -13.54 -35.53 2.69
CA SER A 203 -12.46 -36.45 3.07
C SER A 203 -12.72 -37.05 4.46
N LEU A 204 -12.18 -38.25 4.70
CA LEU A 204 -12.23 -38.92 6.01
C LEU A 204 -11.74 -38.01 7.16
N GLN A 205 -10.73 -37.20 6.87
CA GLN A 205 -10.11 -36.23 7.78
C GLN A 205 -11.08 -35.10 8.12
N SER A 206 -11.78 -34.51 7.14
CA SER A 206 -12.75 -33.44 7.40
C SER A 206 -13.95 -33.94 8.21
N LEU A 207 -14.37 -35.20 8.01
CA LEU A 207 -15.42 -35.84 8.80
C LEU A 207 -15.02 -36.06 10.25
N CYS A 208 -13.81 -36.56 10.50
CA CYS A 208 -13.31 -36.72 11.86
C CYS A 208 -13.17 -35.37 12.58
N ILE A 209 -12.66 -34.34 11.90
CA ILE A 209 -12.52 -32.99 12.46
C ILE A 209 -13.89 -32.43 12.85
N PHE A 210 -14.86 -32.48 11.94
CA PHE A 210 -16.20 -31.95 12.21
C PHE A 210 -16.92 -32.73 13.32
N SER A 211 -16.83 -34.06 13.31
CA SER A 211 -17.44 -34.91 14.35
C SER A 211 -16.85 -34.64 15.73
N LEU A 212 -15.52 -34.57 15.85
CA LEU A 212 -14.85 -34.27 17.13
C LEU A 212 -15.07 -32.83 17.61
N ALA A 213 -15.27 -31.88 16.69
CA ALA A 213 -15.51 -30.48 17.03
C ALA A 213 -16.94 -30.22 17.53
N ASN A 214 -17.95 -30.94 17.00
CA ASN A 214 -19.36 -30.59 17.14
C ASN A 214 -20.22 -31.63 17.89
N THR A 215 -19.69 -32.81 18.25
CA THR A 215 -20.46 -33.88 18.92
C THR A 215 -19.91 -34.24 20.30
N GLU A 216 -20.63 -35.09 21.05
CA GLU A 216 -20.24 -35.62 22.36
C GLU A 216 -18.90 -36.39 22.35
N ALA A 217 -18.45 -36.83 21.16
CA ALA A 217 -17.13 -37.43 20.96
C ALA A 217 -16.01 -36.53 21.50
N GLY A 218 -16.13 -35.21 21.31
CA GLY A 218 -15.18 -34.22 21.82
C GLY A 218 -15.13 -34.19 23.36
N GLN A 219 -16.27 -34.30 24.03
CA GLN A 219 -16.36 -34.31 25.49
C GLN A 219 -15.69 -35.55 26.09
N ALA A 220 -15.81 -36.71 25.43
CA ALA A 220 -15.13 -37.92 25.87
C ALA A 220 -13.59 -37.77 25.83
N VAL A 221 -13.04 -37.11 24.81
CA VAL A 221 -11.60 -36.79 24.74
C VAL A 221 -11.19 -35.80 25.83
N ILE A 222 -12.03 -34.81 26.14
CA ILE A 222 -11.81 -33.88 27.25
C ILE A 222 -11.75 -34.61 28.59
N ASN A 223 -12.66 -35.56 28.83
CA ASN A 223 -12.68 -36.33 30.06
C ASN A 223 -11.41 -37.17 30.25
N ILE A 224 -10.81 -37.68 29.17
CA ILE A 224 -9.52 -38.38 29.20
C ILE A 224 -8.38 -37.42 29.57
N MET A 225 -8.37 -36.20 29.03
CA MET A 225 -7.40 -35.17 29.42
C MET A 225 -7.59 -34.71 30.87
N GLY A 226 -8.82 -34.78 31.39
CA GLY A 226 -9.20 -34.41 32.76
C GLY A 226 -8.81 -35.40 33.86
N ILE A 227 -8.23 -36.56 33.54
CA ILE A 227 -7.80 -37.58 34.51
C ILE A 227 -6.79 -37.02 35.53
N GLY A 228 -5.92 -36.10 35.10
CA GLY A 228 -4.98 -35.37 35.95
C GLY A 228 -3.70 -36.14 36.29
N VAL A 229 -2.68 -35.43 36.79
CA VAL A 229 -1.35 -36.01 37.10
C VAL A 229 -1.39 -36.91 38.33
N ASP A 230 -2.12 -36.51 39.36
CA ASP A 230 -2.15 -37.22 40.65
C ASP A 230 -2.69 -38.65 40.52
N THR A 231 -3.64 -38.87 39.62
CA THR A 231 -4.21 -40.20 39.35
C THR A 231 -3.25 -41.05 38.52
N ILE A 232 -2.50 -40.46 37.58
CA ILE A 232 -1.46 -41.15 36.81
C ILE A 232 -0.36 -41.61 37.77
N ASP A 233 0.11 -40.72 38.65
CA ASP A 233 1.17 -41.04 39.61
C ASP A 233 0.70 -42.08 40.63
N MET A 234 -0.56 -42.03 41.07
CA MET A 234 -1.16 -43.06 41.93
C MET A 234 -1.22 -44.43 41.23
N VAL A 235 -1.67 -44.49 39.97
CA VAL A 235 -1.75 -45.74 39.19
C VAL A 235 -0.36 -46.29 38.88
N MET A 236 0.62 -45.43 38.66
CA MET A 236 2.03 -45.80 38.49
C MET A 236 2.61 -46.36 39.80
N ALA A 237 2.28 -45.77 40.94
CA ALA A 237 2.73 -46.23 42.25
C ALA A 237 2.08 -47.55 42.69
N SER A 238 0.86 -47.85 42.21
CA SER A 238 0.12 -49.08 42.57
C SER A 238 0.53 -50.31 41.74
N GLN A 239 1.42 -50.20 40.76
CA GLN A 239 1.82 -51.32 39.90
C GLN A 239 2.96 -52.16 40.51
N SER A 240 2.73 -53.47 40.64
CA SER A 240 3.76 -54.47 40.97
C SER A 240 4.52 -54.92 39.72
N SER A 241 5.84 -55.07 39.83
CA SER A 241 6.80 -55.25 38.72
C SER A 241 6.72 -56.56 37.91
N SER A 242 5.64 -57.34 38.00
CA SER A 242 5.60 -58.74 37.54
C SER A 242 4.62 -59.08 36.41
N ASP A 243 3.84 -58.15 35.87
CA ASP A 243 2.94 -58.44 34.74
C ASP A 243 3.40 -57.80 33.42
N GLU A 244 3.24 -58.58 32.36
CA GLU A 244 3.91 -58.55 31.06
C GLU A 244 3.80 -57.22 30.27
N SER A 245 4.96 -56.74 29.82
CA SER A 245 5.24 -55.93 28.61
C SER A 245 4.58 -54.57 28.35
N GLN A 246 3.48 -54.15 29.00
CA GLN A 246 3.03 -52.74 29.02
C GLN A 246 2.27 -52.46 30.31
N GLY A 247 2.89 -51.74 31.25
CA GLY A 247 2.26 -51.40 32.52
C GLY A 247 0.97 -50.57 32.31
N GLN A 248 -0.04 -50.79 33.14
CA GLN A 248 -1.34 -50.09 33.06
C GLN A 248 -1.18 -48.56 33.03
N GLY A 249 -0.24 -48.04 33.82
CA GLY A 249 0.07 -46.62 33.87
C GLY A 249 0.80 -46.12 32.62
N GLN A 250 1.57 -46.96 31.93
CA GLN A 250 2.15 -46.60 30.63
C GLN A 250 1.07 -46.51 29.54
N LEU A 251 0.10 -47.46 29.54
CA LEU A 251 -1.07 -47.41 28.67
C LEU A 251 -1.92 -46.17 28.95
N LEU A 252 -2.12 -45.81 30.22
CA LEU A 252 -2.82 -44.59 30.62
C LEU A 252 -2.08 -43.33 30.13
N ILE A 253 -0.76 -43.24 30.33
CA ILE A 253 0.06 -42.14 29.81
C ILE A 253 -0.06 -42.04 28.28
N GLN A 254 0.02 -43.16 27.57
CA GLN A 254 -0.14 -43.19 26.12
C GLN A 254 -1.54 -42.73 25.67
N THR A 255 -2.59 -43.14 26.39
CA THR A 255 -3.96 -42.71 26.13
C THR A 255 -4.11 -41.20 26.28
N VAL A 256 -3.59 -40.62 27.38
CA VAL A 256 -3.65 -39.17 27.60
C VAL A 256 -2.81 -38.40 26.56
N LYS A 257 -1.61 -38.90 26.20
CA LYS A 257 -0.79 -38.33 25.11
C LYS A 257 -1.53 -38.27 23.79
N LEU A 258 -2.19 -39.37 23.41
CA LEU A 258 -2.96 -39.43 22.17
C LEU A 258 -4.16 -38.49 22.22
N ALA A 259 -4.85 -38.38 23.37
CA ALA A 259 -5.93 -37.42 23.55
C ALA A 259 -5.45 -35.99 23.30
N PHE A 260 -4.33 -35.58 23.91
CA PHE A 260 -3.71 -34.29 23.65
C PHE A 260 -3.33 -34.08 22.18
N SER A 261 -2.74 -35.08 21.54
CA SER A 261 -2.34 -34.98 20.13
C SER A 261 -3.53 -34.90 19.19
N VAL A 262 -4.61 -35.64 19.46
CA VAL A 262 -5.87 -35.60 18.70
C VAL A 262 -6.49 -34.22 18.82
N THR A 263 -6.69 -33.70 20.04
CA THR A 263 -7.25 -32.35 20.25
C THR A 263 -6.39 -31.28 19.58
N ASN A 264 -5.07 -31.36 19.71
CA ASN A 264 -4.16 -30.45 19.01
C ASN A 264 -4.31 -30.54 17.47
N ASN A 265 -4.38 -31.74 16.90
CA ASN A 265 -4.54 -31.88 15.45
C ASN A 265 -5.92 -31.40 14.96
N VAL A 266 -7.00 -31.67 15.70
CA VAL A 266 -8.36 -31.20 15.37
C VAL A 266 -8.41 -29.67 15.31
N ILE A 267 -7.87 -28.99 16.32
CA ILE A 267 -7.84 -27.51 16.34
C ILE A 267 -6.94 -26.98 15.21
N ARG A 268 -5.79 -27.61 14.93
CA ARG A 268 -4.87 -27.19 13.86
C ARG A 268 -5.48 -27.31 12.46
N LEU A 269 -6.21 -28.39 12.21
CA LEU A 269 -6.73 -28.74 10.89
C LEU A 269 -8.15 -28.20 10.65
N LYS A 270 -8.79 -27.58 11.65
CA LYS A 270 -10.08 -26.91 11.51
C LYS A 270 -9.94 -25.76 10.50
N PRO A 271 -10.82 -25.63 9.50
CA PRO A 271 -10.83 -24.46 8.62
C PRO A 271 -11.10 -23.19 9.45
N PRO A 272 -10.55 -22.03 9.07
CA PRO A 272 -10.77 -20.77 9.79
C PRO A 272 -12.22 -20.29 9.57
N SER A 273 -13.18 -20.93 10.22
CA SER A 273 -14.54 -20.43 10.37
C SER A 273 -14.63 -19.59 11.64
N SER A 274 -15.32 -18.46 11.57
CA SER A 274 -15.45 -17.48 12.65
C SER A 274 -16.23 -17.98 13.88
N VAL A 275 -16.79 -19.20 13.84
CA VAL A 275 -17.61 -19.76 14.91
C VAL A 275 -16.77 -20.68 15.80
N VAL A 276 -16.67 -20.34 17.09
CA VAL A 276 -16.05 -21.16 18.14
C VAL A 276 -16.80 -22.49 18.22
N SER A 277 -16.08 -23.61 18.12
CA SER A 277 -16.73 -24.93 18.13
C SER A 277 -17.21 -25.31 19.54
N PRO A 278 -18.24 -26.17 19.67
CA PRO A 278 -18.66 -26.74 20.95
C PRO A 278 -17.50 -27.38 21.74
N LEU A 279 -16.51 -27.98 21.05
CA LEU A 279 -15.28 -28.46 21.68
C LEU A 279 -14.44 -27.34 22.30
N GLU A 280 -14.19 -26.24 21.58
CA GLU A 280 -13.44 -25.08 22.09
C GLU A 280 -14.19 -24.39 23.26
N GLN A 281 -15.52 -24.34 23.17
CA GLN A 281 -16.37 -23.91 24.28
C GLN A 281 -16.24 -24.86 25.47
N ALA A 282 -16.32 -26.18 25.29
CA ALA A 282 -16.16 -27.15 26.38
C ALA A 282 -14.77 -27.12 27.01
N LEU A 283 -13.71 -26.80 26.25
CA LEU A 283 -12.35 -26.60 26.78
C LEU A 283 -12.22 -25.34 27.64
N THR A 284 -13.10 -24.36 27.46
CA THR A 284 -13.06 -23.04 28.14
C THR A 284 -14.16 -22.85 29.18
N GLN A 285 -15.21 -23.66 29.16
CA GLN A 285 -16.33 -23.61 30.10
C GLN A 285 -15.92 -24.07 31.50
N HIS A 286 -16.34 -23.30 32.50
CA HIS A 286 -16.23 -23.64 33.91
C HIS A 286 -17.49 -24.41 34.33
N GLY A 287 -17.35 -25.67 34.70
CA GLY A 287 -18.44 -26.40 35.35
C GLY A 287 -18.56 -25.96 36.80
N ALA A 288 -19.77 -25.67 37.29
CA ALA A 288 -20.02 -25.33 38.70
C ALA A 288 -19.51 -26.38 39.72
N HIS A 289 -19.24 -27.61 39.25
CA HIS A 289 -18.67 -28.72 40.04
C HIS A 289 -17.57 -29.50 39.29
N GLY A 290 -17.01 -28.96 38.21
CA GLY A 290 -15.93 -29.61 37.43
C GLY A 290 -14.59 -28.92 37.67
N ASN A 291 -13.53 -29.70 37.95
CA ASN A 291 -12.17 -29.19 38.02
C ASN A 291 -11.87 -28.34 36.76
N ASN A 292 -11.38 -27.11 36.94
CA ASN A 292 -10.96 -26.25 35.83
C ASN A 292 -9.99 -27.01 34.93
N LEU A 293 -10.44 -27.39 33.73
CA LEU A 293 -9.63 -28.20 32.82
C LEU A 293 -8.29 -27.49 32.53
N ILE A 294 -8.30 -26.18 32.31
CA ILE A 294 -7.10 -25.36 32.12
C ILE A 294 -6.11 -25.50 33.30
N ALA A 295 -6.60 -25.57 34.53
CA ALA A 295 -5.75 -25.79 35.71
C ALA A 295 -5.18 -27.22 35.72
N VAL A 296 -5.97 -28.23 35.34
CA VAL A 296 -5.49 -29.61 35.17
C VAL A 296 -4.44 -29.68 34.06
N LEU A 297 -4.66 -28.99 32.93
CA LEU A 297 -3.72 -28.89 31.81
C LEU A 297 -2.39 -28.29 32.26
N ALA A 298 -2.43 -27.22 33.04
CA ALA A 298 -1.24 -26.57 33.57
C ALA A 298 -0.51 -27.45 34.60
N LYS A 299 -1.23 -28.23 35.42
CA LYS A 299 -0.65 -29.17 36.39
C LYS A 299 0.14 -30.31 35.73
N TYR A 300 -0.09 -30.65 34.45
CA TYR A 300 0.75 -31.61 33.72
C TYR A 300 2.23 -31.21 33.63
N ILE A 301 2.59 -29.96 33.94
CA ILE A 301 4.00 -29.57 34.07
C ILE A 301 4.75 -30.29 35.21
N TYR A 302 4.02 -30.76 36.23
CA TYR A 302 4.62 -31.49 37.34
C TYR A 302 5.01 -32.93 36.96
N HIS A 303 4.49 -33.45 35.85
CA HIS A 303 4.80 -34.81 35.40
C HIS A 303 6.27 -34.94 34.97
N LYS A 304 6.99 -35.89 35.59
CA LYS A 304 8.45 -36.09 35.37
C LYS A 304 8.80 -37.31 34.54
N HIS A 305 7.91 -38.31 34.47
CA HIS A 305 8.23 -39.62 33.88
C HIS A 305 8.31 -39.61 32.35
N ASP A 306 7.61 -38.69 31.70
CA ASP A 306 7.64 -38.53 30.25
C ASP A 306 7.57 -37.06 29.84
N PRO A 307 8.52 -36.58 29.01
CA PRO A 307 8.58 -35.18 28.58
C PRO A 307 7.61 -34.83 27.44
N ALA A 308 7.04 -35.81 26.74
CA ALA A 308 6.11 -35.55 25.65
C ALA A 308 4.75 -35.08 26.16
N LEU A 309 4.31 -35.56 27.33
CA LEU A 309 3.05 -35.18 27.94
C LEU A 309 2.99 -33.68 28.33
N PRO A 310 3.95 -33.12 29.10
CA PRO A 310 3.99 -31.67 29.34
C PRO A 310 4.08 -30.86 28.05
N ARG A 311 4.84 -31.33 27.06
CA ARG A 311 5.01 -30.64 25.77
C ARG A 311 3.67 -30.46 25.05
N LEU A 312 2.88 -31.53 24.95
CA LEU A 312 1.58 -31.51 24.29
C LEU A 312 0.54 -30.71 25.07
N ALA A 313 0.60 -30.76 26.42
CA ALA A 313 -0.25 -29.96 27.29
C ALA A 313 0.02 -28.45 27.12
N ILE A 314 1.30 -28.05 27.11
CA ILE A 314 1.71 -26.66 26.86
C ILE A 314 1.32 -26.21 25.44
N GLN A 315 1.45 -27.07 24.44
CA GLN A 315 1.01 -26.78 23.07
C GLN A 315 -0.49 -26.50 22.99
N LEU A 316 -1.30 -27.26 23.74
CA LEU A 316 -2.73 -27.03 23.82
C LEU A 316 -3.03 -25.73 24.57
N LEU A 317 -2.37 -25.48 25.71
CA LEU A 317 -2.49 -24.22 26.46
C LEU A 317 -2.14 -22.99 25.62
N LYS A 318 -1.07 -23.07 24.82
CA LYS A 318 -0.66 -22.03 23.86
C LYS A 318 -1.79 -21.69 22.87
N ARG A 319 -2.46 -22.71 22.33
CA ARG A 319 -3.57 -22.51 21.38
C ARG A 319 -4.84 -22.04 22.05
N LEU A 320 -5.12 -22.52 23.26
CA LEU A 320 -6.23 -22.02 24.06
C LEU A 320 -6.01 -20.54 24.42
N ALA A 321 -4.79 -20.11 24.73
CA ALA A 321 -4.49 -18.70 25.01
C ALA A 321 -4.77 -17.76 23.82
N THR A 322 -4.71 -18.25 22.57
CA THR A 322 -5.08 -17.46 21.38
C THR A 322 -6.58 -17.43 21.10
N VAL A 323 -7.31 -18.52 21.40
CA VAL A 323 -8.72 -18.69 21.00
C VAL A 323 -9.71 -18.42 22.13
N ALA A 324 -9.28 -18.55 23.39
CA ALA A 324 -10.19 -18.49 24.53
C ALA A 324 -10.68 -17.04 24.78
N PRO A 325 -12.00 -16.85 24.99
CA PRO A 325 -12.59 -15.56 25.33
C PRO A 325 -12.29 -15.13 26.79
N MET A 326 -11.89 -16.08 27.64
CA MET A 326 -11.59 -15.84 29.06
C MET A 326 -10.08 -15.84 29.32
N SER A 327 -9.65 -15.04 30.29
CA SER A 327 -8.24 -14.99 30.70
C SER A 327 -7.79 -16.31 31.33
N VAL A 328 -6.74 -16.92 30.78
CA VAL A 328 -6.11 -18.13 31.35
C VAL A 328 -5.70 -17.92 32.81
N TYR A 329 -5.25 -16.72 33.15
CA TYR A 329 -4.90 -16.36 34.53
C TYR A 329 -6.09 -16.50 35.49
N ALA A 330 -7.28 -16.04 35.10
CA ALA A 330 -8.49 -16.18 35.89
C ALA A 330 -8.88 -17.66 36.09
N CYS A 331 -8.66 -18.51 35.08
CA CYS A 331 -8.94 -19.93 35.14
C CYS A 331 -7.98 -20.70 36.08
N LEU A 332 -6.75 -20.19 36.27
CA LEU A 332 -5.76 -20.79 37.19
C LEU A 332 -6.02 -20.42 38.66
N GLY A 333 -6.62 -19.25 38.92
CA GLY A 333 -6.99 -18.82 40.27
C GLY A 333 -5.81 -18.80 41.24
N SER A 334 -5.99 -19.36 42.44
CA SER A 334 -4.96 -19.42 43.50
C SER A 334 -3.73 -20.24 43.12
N ASP A 335 -3.86 -21.20 42.21
CA ASP A 335 -2.77 -22.10 41.81
C ASP A 335 -1.79 -21.44 40.82
N ALA A 336 -2.12 -20.23 40.33
CA ALA A 336 -1.36 -19.55 39.28
C ALA A 336 0.12 -19.29 39.66
N ALA A 337 0.39 -18.86 40.89
CA ALA A 337 1.75 -18.60 41.37
C ALA A 337 2.59 -19.89 41.44
N ALA A 338 2.05 -20.96 42.00
CA ALA A 338 2.73 -22.25 42.09
C ALA A 338 3.03 -22.82 40.69
N ILE A 339 2.07 -22.70 39.77
CA ILE A 339 2.24 -23.13 38.37
C ILE A 339 3.34 -22.31 37.67
N ARG A 340 3.35 -20.98 37.83
CA ARG A 340 4.42 -20.11 37.32
C ARG A 340 5.79 -20.60 37.82
N ASP A 341 5.92 -20.85 39.11
CA ASP A 341 7.19 -21.27 39.71
C ASP A 341 7.64 -22.63 39.16
N ALA A 342 6.70 -23.54 38.88
CA ALA A 342 6.99 -24.81 38.20
C ALA A 342 7.48 -24.62 36.75
N PHE A 343 6.87 -23.72 35.99
CA PHE A 343 7.31 -23.35 34.64
C PHE A 343 8.74 -22.76 34.66
N LEU A 344 9.03 -21.87 35.60
CA LEU A 344 10.34 -21.26 35.75
C LEU A 344 11.41 -22.26 36.21
N THR A 345 11.09 -23.14 37.15
CA THR A 345 12.01 -24.18 37.64
C THR A 345 12.43 -25.12 36.49
N ARG A 346 11.49 -25.50 35.61
CA ARG A 346 11.77 -26.32 34.42
C ARG A 346 12.62 -25.56 33.40
N LEU A 347 12.40 -24.25 33.24
CA LEU A 347 13.19 -23.42 32.33
C LEU A 347 14.64 -23.23 32.82
N GLN A 348 14.82 -23.01 34.12
CA GLN A 348 16.12 -22.87 34.78
C GLN A 348 16.91 -24.19 34.89
N SER A 349 16.20 -25.33 35.00
CA SER A 349 16.83 -26.64 35.16
C SER A 349 17.78 -26.97 34.01
N LYS A 350 19.00 -27.43 34.33
CA LYS A 350 20.03 -27.74 33.33
C LYS A 350 19.84 -29.11 32.64
N ILE A 351 19.00 -29.98 33.20
CA ILE A 351 18.89 -31.40 32.81
C ILE A 351 17.59 -31.68 32.01
N GLU A 352 16.67 -30.73 31.98
CA GLU A 352 15.37 -30.88 31.29
C GLU A 352 15.48 -30.94 29.76
N ASP A 353 14.50 -31.59 29.12
CA ASP A 353 14.38 -31.67 27.66
C ASP A 353 14.26 -30.25 27.06
N MET A 354 15.19 -29.92 26.16
CA MET A 354 15.26 -28.62 25.50
C MET A 354 13.96 -28.29 24.74
N ARG A 355 13.24 -29.30 24.23
CA ARG A 355 11.96 -29.10 23.54
C ARG A 355 10.87 -28.57 24.48
N ILE A 356 10.89 -28.94 25.75
CA ILE A 356 9.96 -28.39 26.74
C ILE A 356 10.28 -26.91 26.95
N LYS A 357 11.55 -26.54 27.09
CA LYS A 357 11.97 -25.14 27.24
C LYS A 357 11.52 -24.27 26.06
N VAL A 358 11.70 -24.76 24.84
CA VAL A 358 11.21 -24.09 23.62
C VAL A 358 9.70 -23.89 23.69
N MET A 359 8.93 -24.93 24.03
CA MET A 359 7.47 -24.84 24.15
C MET A 359 7.00 -23.87 25.24
N ILE A 360 7.72 -23.80 26.38
CA ILE A 360 7.42 -22.83 27.43
C ILE A 360 7.62 -21.41 26.90
N LEU A 361 8.75 -21.13 26.24
CA LEU A 361 9.02 -19.80 25.69
C LEU A 361 8.01 -19.44 24.59
N GLU A 362 7.66 -20.36 23.70
CA GLU A 362 6.63 -20.13 22.69
C GLU A 362 5.24 -19.86 23.29
N PHE A 363 4.91 -20.51 24.40
CA PHE A 363 3.68 -20.24 25.16
C PHE A 363 3.72 -18.83 25.76
N LEU A 364 4.85 -18.43 26.36
CA LEU A 364 5.03 -17.09 26.89
C LEU A 364 4.98 -16.02 25.80
N THR A 365 5.55 -16.26 24.61
CA THR A 365 5.47 -15.34 23.46
C THR A 365 4.02 -15.06 23.09
N VAL A 366 3.19 -16.10 22.96
CA VAL A 366 1.75 -15.94 22.69
C VAL A 366 1.04 -15.21 23.83
N ALA A 367 1.41 -15.49 25.08
CA ALA A 367 0.81 -14.83 26.23
C ALA A 367 1.08 -13.31 26.26
N VAL A 368 2.20 -12.83 25.68
CA VAL A 368 2.48 -11.38 25.56
C VAL A 368 1.42 -10.70 24.69
N GLU A 369 1.09 -11.31 23.55
CA GLU A 369 0.16 -10.80 22.53
C GLU A 369 -1.30 -10.88 23.00
N THR A 370 -1.70 -11.99 23.65
CA THR A 370 -3.13 -12.26 23.91
C THR A 370 -3.53 -12.27 25.38
N GLN A 371 -2.60 -12.38 26.34
CA GLN A 371 -2.93 -12.61 27.77
C GLN A 371 -2.15 -11.69 28.74
N PRO A 372 -2.57 -10.42 28.91
CA PRO A 372 -1.84 -9.44 29.73
C PRO A 372 -1.68 -9.81 31.22
N GLY A 373 -2.71 -10.35 31.87
CA GLY A 373 -2.62 -10.72 33.28
C GLY A 373 -1.69 -11.91 33.54
N LEU A 374 -1.60 -12.86 32.58
CA LEU A 374 -0.70 -14.00 32.70
C LEU A 374 0.76 -13.56 32.55
N ILE A 375 1.06 -12.70 31.57
CA ILE A 375 2.44 -12.23 31.37
C ILE A 375 2.92 -11.34 32.52
N GLU A 376 2.06 -10.52 33.13
CA GLU A 376 2.42 -9.75 34.32
C GLU A 376 2.85 -10.65 35.49
N LEU A 377 2.14 -11.78 35.69
CA LEU A 377 2.50 -12.78 36.69
C LEU A 377 3.89 -13.39 36.42
N PHE A 378 4.22 -13.69 35.16
CA PHE A 378 5.52 -14.26 34.76
C PHE A 378 6.67 -13.25 34.73
N LEU A 379 6.39 -11.98 34.43
CA LEU A 379 7.38 -10.90 34.47
C LEU A 379 7.78 -10.56 35.91
N ASN A 380 6.82 -10.60 36.85
CA ASN A 380 7.01 -10.38 38.29
C ASN A 380 7.95 -9.19 38.59
N LEU A 381 7.56 -8.00 38.13
CA LEU A 381 8.35 -6.78 38.29
C LEU A 381 8.01 -6.13 39.64
N GLU A 382 9.03 -5.90 40.46
CA GLU A 382 8.92 -5.19 41.72
C GLU A 382 8.98 -3.68 41.48
N VAL A 383 8.04 -2.93 42.04
CA VAL A 383 8.04 -1.46 41.98
C VAL A 383 8.87 -0.94 43.15
N LYS A 384 9.94 -0.22 42.84
CA LYS A 384 10.64 0.64 43.79
C LYS A 384 10.15 2.07 43.60
N ASP A 385 9.70 2.70 44.67
CA ASP A 385 9.40 4.12 44.66
C ASP A 385 10.72 4.90 44.54
N GLY A 386 10.96 5.48 43.35
CA GLY A 386 12.11 6.34 43.11
C GLY A 386 11.94 7.70 43.82
N SER A 387 13.06 8.33 44.19
CA SER A 387 13.07 9.61 44.91
C SER A 387 12.43 10.79 44.15
N ASP A 388 12.21 10.65 42.84
CA ASP A 388 11.71 11.71 41.95
C ASP A 388 10.27 11.47 41.43
N GLY A 389 9.50 10.56 42.04
CA GLY A 389 8.12 10.28 41.61
C GLY A 389 8.00 9.46 40.31
N SER A 390 9.13 9.01 39.73
CA SER A 390 9.17 7.99 38.69
C SER A 390 9.22 6.60 39.33
N LYS A 391 8.29 5.71 38.95
CA LYS A 391 8.29 4.30 39.36
C LYS A 391 9.50 3.59 38.73
N GLU A 392 10.47 3.19 39.54
CA GLU A 392 11.58 2.34 39.08
C GLU A 392 11.15 0.88 39.20
N PHE A 393 11.35 0.09 38.15
CA PHE A 393 11.03 -1.33 38.16
C PHE A 393 12.31 -2.16 38.34
N SER A 394 12.27 -3.17 39.21
CA SER A 394 13.32 -4.19 39.32
C SER A 394 12.78 -5.59 39.01
N LEU A 395 13.65 -6.49 38.56
CA LEU A 395 13.30 -7.90 38.38
C LEU A 395 13.11 -8.55 39.75
N GLY A 396 11.93 -9.11 40.01
CA GLY A 396 11.72 -9.97 41.17
C GLY A 396 12.43 -11.31 41.02
N GLU A 397 12.62 -12.02 42.14
CA GLU A 397 13.39 -13.29 42.22
C GLU A 397 12.85 -14.39 41.30
N TRP A 398 11.54 -14.37 41.02
CA TRP A 398 10.84 -15.34 40.16
C TRP A 398 10.43 -14.73 38.81
N SER A 399 11.30 -13.90 38.21
CA SER A 399 11.05 -13.32 36.89
C SER A 399 11.54 -14.22 35.75
N CYS A 400 10.70 -14.41 34.72
CA CYS A 400 11.11 -15.13 33.51
C CYS A 400 12.26 -14.45 32.75
N LEU A 401 12.40 -13.12 32.88
CA LEU A 401 13.43 -12.34 32.20
C LEU A 401 14.84 -12.69 32.67
N GLN A 402 15.02 -13.07 33.94
CA GLN A 402 16.33 -13.50 34.44
C GLN A 402 16.84 -14.72 33.66
N VAL A 403 15.96 -15.70 33.44
CA VAL A 403 16.29 -16.93 32.72
C VAL A 403 16.55 -16.65 31.24
N VAL A 404 15.77 -15.76 30.62
CA VAL A 404 15.97 -15.35 29.23
C VAL A 404 17.29 -14.61 29.04
N LEU A 405 17.67 -13.74 29.99
CA LEU A 405 18.96 -13.05 29.97
C LEU A 405 20.14 -14.03 30.12
N GLU A 406 20.02 -15.06 30.97
CA GLU A 406 21.01 -16.13 31.09
C GLU A 406 21.16 -16.93 29.78
N LEU A 407 20.06 -17.19 29.06
CA LEU A 407 20.06 -17.89 27.77
C LEU A 407 20.68 -17.07 26.61
N ILE A 408 20.72 -15.74 26.74
CA ILE A 408 21.27 -14.81 25.73
C ILE A 408 22.74 -14.43 26.05
N ASP A 409 23.20 -14.62 27.29
CA ASP A 409 24.55 -14.22 27.69
C ASP A 409 25.64 -15.01 26.96
N SER A 410 26.44 -14.30 26.16
CA SER A 410 27.52 -14.85 25.33
C SER A 410 28.58 -15.61 26.13
N LYS A 411 28.85 -15.19 27.37
CA LYS A 411 29.82 -15.85 28.26
C LYS A 411 29.35 -17.21 28.76
N GLN A 412 28.04 -17.44 28.80
CA GLN A 412 27.47 -18.74 29.17
C GLN A 412 27.29 -19.65 27.96
N GLN A 413 27.14 -19.09 26.75
CA GLN A 413 27.08 -19.84 25.48
C GLN A 413 28.39 -20.57 25.16
N GLU A 414 29.55 -19.99 25.50
CA GLU A 414 30.85 -20.68 25.38
C GLU A 414 31.02 -21.85 26.37
N ARG A 415 30.25 -21.87 27.46
CA ARG A 415 30.30 -22.92 28.50
C ARG A 415 29.23 -24.01 28.32
N TYR A 416 28.09 -23.67 27.72
CA TYR A 416 26.98 -24.57 27.48
C TYR A 416 26.42 -24.33 26.07
N TRP A 417 26.48 -25.35 25.21
CA TRP A 417 25.93 -25.28 23.86
C TRP A 417 24.40 -25.12 23.93
N CYS A 418 23.90 -23.91 23.66
CA CYS A 418 22.47 -23.65 23.55
C CYS A 418 22.01 -24.05 22.13
N PRO A 419 21.02 -24.96 21.98
CA PRO A 419 20.48 -25.26 20.67
C PRO A 419 19.91 -23.99 20.01
N PRO A 420 20.10 -23.81 18.70
CA PRO A 420 19.70 -22.60 17.98
C PRO A 420 18.17 -22.36 18.05
N LEU A 421 17.37 -23.42 18.19
CA LEU A 421 15.92 -23.34 18.41
C LEU A 421 15.54 -22.70 19.74
N LEU A 422 16.31 -22.96 20.82
CA LEU A 422 16.05 -22.39 22.14
C LEU A 422 16.41 -20.90 22.16
N HIS A 423 17.54 -20.55 21.54
CA HIS A 423 17.96 -19.15 21.39
C HIS A 423 16.94 -18.35 20.55
N ARG A 424 16.46 -18.93 19.44
CA ARG A 424 15.37 -18.36 18.62
C ARG A 424 14.10 -18.12 19.44
N ALA A 425 13.67 -19.10 20.24
CA ALA A 425 12.46 -18.96 21.06
C ALA A 425 12.60 -17.85 22.13
N ALA A 426 13.78 -17.73 22.75
CA ALA A 426 14.07 -16.67 23.71
C ALA A 426 14.02 -15.27 23.08
N ILE A 427 14.58 -15.13 21.88
CA ILE A 427 14.55 -13.85 21.14
C ILE A 427 13.17 -13.55 20.57
N ALA A 428 12.40 -14.55 20.15
CA ALA A 428 11.00 -14.38 19.74
C ALA A 428 10.15 -13.84 20.90
N PHE A 429 10.38 -14.33 22.12
CA PHE A 429 9.73 -13.79 23.32
C PHE A 429 10.11 -12.32 23.57
N LEU A 430 11.39 -11.96 23.45
CA LEU A 430 11.81 -10.55 23.54
C LEU A 430 11.19 -9.68 22.45
N HIS A 431 11.14 -10.17 21.21
CA HIS A 431 10.52 -9.45 20.10
C HIS A 431 9.05 -9.14 20.37
N ALA A 432 8.27 -10.09 20.91
CA ALA A 432 6.88 -9.85 21.27
C ALA A 432 6.72 -8.75 22.33
N LEU A 433 7.63 -8.68 23.32
CA LEU A 433 7.62 -7.60 24.33
C LEU A 433 7.79 -6.21 23.70
N TRP A 434 8.63 -6.09 22.66
CA TRP A 434 8.80 -4.84 21.90
C TRP A 434 7.59 -4.56 21.01
N GLN A 435 7.07 -5.57 20.31
CA GLN A 435 5.93 -5.42 19.40
C GLN A 435 4.66 -4.91 20.12
N ASP A 436 4.35 -5.45 21.30
CA ASP A 436 3.20 -5.05 22.12
C ASP A 436 3.48 -3.91 23.10
N ARG A 437 4.65 -3.25 22.98
CA ARG A 437 5.05 -2.09 23.79
C ARG A 437 4.91 -2.29 25.30
N ARG A 438 5.48 -3.36 25.85
CA ARG A 438 5.53 -3.59 27.31
C ARG A 438 6.58 -2.71 27.99
N ASP A 439 6.26 -1.42 28.16
CA ASP A 439 7.21 -0.36 28.57
C ASP A 439 7.97 -0.68 29.87
N SER A 440 7.31 -1.25 30.88
CA SER A 440 7.95 -1.61 32.15
C SER A 440 9.05 -2.67 31.98
N ALA A 441 8.79 -3.73 31.20
CA ALA A 441 9.80 -4.74 30.88
C ALA A 441 10.93 -4.19 30.01
N MET A 442 10.60 -3.34 29.02
CA MET A 442 11.59 -2.70 28.15
C MET A 442 12.54 -1.78 28.93
N LEU A 443 12.03 -0.98 29.87
CA LEU A 443 12.85 -0.12 30.73
C LEU A 443 13.83 -0.93 31.58
N VAL A 444 13.38 -2.04 32.16
CA VAL A 444 14.24 -2.92 32.94
C VAL A 444 15.33 -3.56 32.07
N LEU A 445 14.99 -3.99 30.85
CA LEU A 445 15.96 -4.57 29.94
C LEU A 445 17.00 -3.54 29.45
N ARG A 446 16.58 -2.28 29.20
CA ARG A 446 17.48 -1.17 28.84
C ARG A 446 18.50 -0.85 29.93
N THR A 447 18.13 -0.95 31.21
CA THR A 447 19.02 -0.65 32.34
C THR A 447 20.04 -1.75 32.63
N LYS A 448 19.88 -2.96 32.06
CA LYS A 448 20.78 -4.08 32.31
C LYS A 448 22.10 -3.94 31.54
N PRO A 449 23.26 -4.15 32.20
CA PRO A 449 24.55 -4.00 31.55
C PRO A 449 24.75 -5.06 30.46
N LYS A 450 25.33 -4.66 29.32
CA LYS A 450 25.70 -5.52 28.17
C LYS A 450 24.53 -6.25 27.48
N PHE A 451 23.29 -5.86 27.76
CA PHE A 451 22.11 -6.45 27.12
C PHE A 451 22.19 -6.35 25.59
N TRP A 452 22.44 -5.15 25.06
CA TRP A 452 22.49 -4.90 23.61
C TRP A 452 23.68 -5.58 22.92
N GLU A 453 24.84 -5.68 23.59
CA GLU A 453 25.99 -6.43 23.07
C GLU A 453 25.63 -7.91 22.92
N ASN A 454 25.06 -8.51 23.98
CA ASN A 454 24.68 -9.93 23.97
C ASN A 454 23.56 -10.23 22.96
N LEU A 455 22.57 -9.34 22.84
CA LEU A 455 21.48 -9.49 21.88
C LEU A 455 21.95 -9.42 20.43
N THR A 456 22.91 -8.52 20.11
CA THR A 456 23.33 -8.27 18.73
C THR A 456 24.45 -9.18 18.24
N ASN A 457 25.08 -9.99 19.11
CA ASN A 457 26.15 -10.92 18.76
C ASN A 457 25.84 -11.81 17.54
N PRO A 458 24.65 -12.43 17.39
CA PRO A 458 24.33 -13.22 16.21
C PRO A 458 24.41 -12.43 14.90
N LEU A 459 24.15 -11.11 14.91
CA LEU A 459 24.23 -10.25 13.73
C LEU A 459 25.66 -9.99 13.25
N PHE A 460 26.68 -10.26 14.08
CA PHE A 460 28.09 -10.15 13.73
C PHE A 460 28.71 -11.47 13.25
N GLY A 461 27.98 -12.60 13.36
CA GLY A 461 28.42 -13.89 12.86
C GLY A 461 28.43 -13.98 11.32
N THR A 462 29.27 -14.85 10.78
CA THR A 462 29.29 -15.20 9.35
C THR A 462 28.45 -16.45 9.12
N LEU A 463 27.33 -16.30 8.41
CA LEU A 463 26.43 -17.40 8.04
C LEU A 463 26.94 -18.13 6.78
N PRO A 464 26.71 -19.45 6.66
CA PRO A 464 26.94 -20.18 5.42
C PRO A 464 26.00 -19.71 4.30
N PRO A 465 26.40 -19.85 3.02
CA PRO A 465 25.55 -19.51 1.88
C PRO A 465 24.27 -20.35 1.89
N PRO A 466 23.16 -19.85 1.32
CA PRO A 466 21.82 -20.44 1.47
C PRO A 466 21.60 -21.80 0.80
N SER A 467 22.62 -22.40 0.17
CA SER A 467 22.52 -23.60 -0.66
C SER A 467 22.63 -24.93 0.10
N GLU A 468 23.21 -24.97 1.32
CA GLU A 468 23.34 -26.24 2.07
C GLU A 468 23.27 -26.00 3.59
N SER A 469 22.31 -26.62 4.27
CA SER A 469 22.27 -26.76 5.74
C SER A 469 22.36 -25.47 6.58
N SER A 470 21.83 -24.33 6.11
CA SER A 470 21.63 -23.20 7.03
C SER A 470 20.56 -23.58 8.06
N GLU A 471 20.92 -23.55 9.35
CA GLU A 471 19.95 -23.74 10.43
C GLU A 471 18.92 -22.60 10.36
N LEU A 472 17.72 -22.86 9.83
CA LEU A 472 16.66 -21.85 9.64
C LEU A 472 16.37 -21.04 10.92
N SER A 473 16.57 -21.65 12.09
CA SER A 473 16.44 -21.00 13.38
C SER A 473 17.41 -19.83 13.60
N VAL A 474 18.62 -19.88 13.05
CA VAL A 474 19.61 -18.79 13.18
C VAL A 474 19.22 -17.60 12.30
N LEU A 475 18.68 -17.85 11.10
CA LEU A 475 18.16 -16.81 10.21
C LEU A 475 17.01 -16.05 10.86
N ASP A 476 16.04 -16.77 11.42
CA ASP A 476 14.92 -16.16 12.12
C ASP A 476 15.35 -15.40 13.37
N THR A 477 16.38 -15.89 14.07
CA THR A 477 16.98 -15.16 15.19
C THR A 477 17.51 -13.81 14.74
N CYS A 478 18.29 -13.78 13.66
CA CYS A 478 18.82 -12.53 13.10
C CYS A 478 17.69 -11.59 12.65
N ALA A 479 16.66 -12.11 12.00
CA ALA A 479 15.50 -11.35 11.56
C ALA A 479 14.76 -10.70 12.74
N LEU A 480 14.54 -11.44 13.83
CA LEU A 480 13.87 -10.95 15.04
C LEU A 480 14.72 -9.88 15.74
N ILE A 481 16.04 -10.07 15.85
CA ILE A 481 16.94 -9.04 16.42
C ILE A 481 16.89 -7.75 15.59
N MET A 482 16.96 -7.85 14.25
CA MET A 482 16.83 -6.68 13.37
C MET A 482 15.51 -5.94 13.62
N LYS A 483 14.39 -6.68 13.75
CA LYS A 483 13.09 -6.09 14.08
C LYS A 483 13.07 -5.42 15.45
N ILE A 484 13.68 -6.01 16.48
CA ILE A 484 13.78 -5.38 17.81
C ILE A 484 14.52 -4.04 17.72
N ILE A 485 15.67 -3.99 17.03
CA ILE A 485 16.44 -2.75 16.83
C ILE A 485 15.59 -1.72 16.08
N CYS A 486 14.87 -2.14 15.05
CA CYS A 486 13.97 -1.28 14.28
C CYS A 486 12.88 -0.66 15.17
N LEU A 487 12.18 -1.49 15.94
CA LEU A 487 11.13 -1.05 16.85
C LEU A 487 11.67 -0.11 17.92
N GLU A 488 12.86 -0.40 18.47
CA GLU A 488 13.52 0.47 19.44
C GLU A 488 13.83 1.86 18.87
N ILE A 489 14.43 1.93 17.68
CA ILE A 489 14.73 3.22 17.03
C ILE A 489 13.44 3.97 16.67
N TYR A 490 12.40 3.25 16.25
CA TYR A 490 11.12 3.86 15.91
C TYR A 490 10.38 4.42 17.13
N TYR A 491 10.41 3.73 18.28
CA TYR A 491 9.76 4.19 19.51
C TYR A 491 10.55 5.27 20.25
N VAL A 492 11.87 5.21 20.21
CA VAL A 492 12.76 6.13 20.92
C VAL A 492 13.10 7.32 20.02
N VAL A 493 12.27 8.36 20.05
CA VAL A 493 12.48 9.62 19.32
C VAL A 493 13.77 10.31 19.79
N LYS A 494 14.56 10.87 18.84
CA LYS A 494 15.88 11.49 18.99
C LYS A 494 16.14 12.08 20.40
N GLY A 495 16.87 11.34 21.25
CA GLY A 495 17.37 11.85 22.53
C GLY A 495 17.67 10.80 23.60
N SER A 496 16.85 9.75 23.71
CA SER A 496 16.91 8.77 24.82
C SER A 496 17.43 7.38 24.45
N LEU A 497 18.07 7.23 23.28
CA LEU A 497 18.71 5.97 22.91
C LEU A 497 19.88 5.66 23.85
N ASP A 498 19.87 4.44 24.39
CA ASP A 498 20.91 3.94 25.29
C ASP A 498 22.30 4.01 24.61
N GLN A 499 23.31 4.38 25.39
CA GLN A 499 24.67 4.57 24.90
C GLN A 499 25.24 3.26 24.37
N SER A 500 24.92 2.13 24.99
CA SER A 500 25.40 0.82 24.53
C SER A 500 24.81 0.41 23.17
N LEU A 501 23.57 0.81 22.86
CA LEU A 501 22.98 0.59 21.54
C LEU A 501 23.63 1.50 20.48
N LYS A 502 23.93 2.76 20.81
CA LYS A 502 24.69 3.65 19.91
C LYS A 502 26.07 3.08 19.58
N ASP A 503 26.76 2.55 20.58
CA ASP A 503 28.09 1.95 20.40
C ASP A 503 28.04 0.66 19.54
N THR A 504 27.00 -0.16 19.70
CA THR A 504 26.80 -1.35 18.85
C THR A 504 26.43 -0.98 17.40
N LEU A 505 25.60 0.05 17.17
CA LEU A 505 25.28 0.55 15.83
C LEU A 505 26.52 1.16 15.14
N LYS A 506 27.35 1.89 15.88
CA LYS A 506 28.65 2.37 15.39
C LYS A 506 29.55 1.20 15.00
N ASN A 507 29.62 0.15 15.83
CA ASN A 507 30.37 -1.07 15.51
C ASN A 507 29.81 -1.81 14.29
N PHE A 508 28.50 -1.74 14.05
CA PHE A 508 27.85 -2.34 12.89
C PHE A 508 28.28 -1.66 11.58
N SER A 509 28.38 -0.33 11.59
CA SER A 509 28.91 0.47 10.48
C SER A 509 30.41 0.26 10.27
N THR A 510 31.24 0.35 11.31
CA THR A 510 32.71 0.20 11.19
C THR A 510 33.13 -1.18 10.68
N LYS A 511 32.41 -2.23 11.04
CA LYS A 511 32.65 -3.60 10.56
C LYS A 511 32.04 -3.92 9.19
N LYS A 512 31.49 -2.92 8.48
CA LYS A 512 30.84 -3.08 7.16
C LYS A 512 29.75 -4.16 7.13
N ARG A 513 28.96 -4.28 8.21
CA ARG A 513 27.89 -5.29 8.28
C ARG A 513 26.71 -4.98 7.36
N PHE A 514 26.50 -3.71 7.01
CA PHE A 514 25.47 -3.32 6.03
C PHE A 514 25.68 -3.95 4.65
N SER A 515 26.92 -3.93 4.14
CA SER A 515 27.23 -4.54 2.84
C SER A 515 27.12 -6.07 2.90
N TYR A 516 27.56 -6.70 4.00
CA TYR A 516 27.44 -8.15 4.18
C TYR A 516 25.98 -8.62 4.14
N TRP A 517 25.09 -8.00 4.94
CA TRP A 517 23.69 -8.41 4.99
C TRP A 517 22.94 -8.11 3.70
N SER A 518 23.28 -7.03 3.02
CA SER A 518 22.78 -6.71 1.67
C SER A 518 23.14 -7.80 0.65
N GLU A 519 24.40 -8.21 0.62
CA GLU A 519 24.87 -9.28 -0.26
C GLU A 519 24.21 -10.62 0.08
N TYR A 520 24.05 -10.93 1.36
CA TYR A 520 23.39 -12.15 1.81
C TYR A 520 21.90 -12.19 1.42
N VAL A 521 21.16 -11.08 1.59
CA VAL A 521 19.75 -10.97 1.18
C VAL A 521 19.61 -11.08 -0.34
N LYS A 522 20.55 -10.52 -1.11
CA LYS A 522 20.61 -10.71 -2.55
C LYS A 522 20.78 -12.20 -2.92
N LEU A 523 21.73 -12.91 -2.30
CA LEU A 523 21.93 -14.35 -2.54
C LEU A 523 20.71 -15.20 -2.15
N LEU A 524 20.03 -14.83 -1.06
CA LEU A 524 18.76 -15.47 -0.66
C LEU A 524 17.66 -15.26 -1.71
N ALA A 525 17.54 -14.05 -2.27
CA ALA A 525 16.58 -13.77 -3.32
C ALA A 525 16.83 -14.62 -4.58
N TYR A 526 18.10 -14.83 -4.96
CA TYR A 526 18.47 -15.74 -6.05
C TYR A 526 18.13 -17.20 -5.73
N HIS A 527 18.47 -17.67 -4.53
CA HIS A 527 18.19 -19.05 -4.10
C HIS A 527 16.68 -19.34 -4.06
N VAL A 528 15.88 -18.38 -3.57
CA VAL A 528 14.42 -18.48 -3.58
C VAL A 528 13.89 -18.55 -5.01
N ALA A 529 14.42 -17.76 -5.94
CA ALA A 529 14.03 -17.82 -7.36
C ALA A 529 14.40 -19.16 -8.04
N GLU A 530 15.48 -19.82 -7.62
CA GLU A 530 15.96 -21.08 -8.20
C GLU A 530 15.26 -22.35 -7.65
N THR A 531 14.81 -22.34 -6.39
CA THR A 531 14.41 -23.57 -5.66
C THR A 531 12.91 -23.93 -5.71
N GLU A 532 12.08 -23.13 -6.39
CA GLU A 532 10.61 -23.28 -6.38
C GLU A 532 10.04 -24.52 -7.09
N SER A 533 10.84 -25.29 -7.84
CA SER A 533 10.41 -26.58 -8.39
C SER A 533 10.24 -27.67 -7.31
N SER A 534 10.76 -27.43 -6.11
CA SER A 534 10.61 -28.31 -4.94
C SER A 534 9.80 -27.59 -3.86
N SER A 535 8.68 -28.16 -3.43
CA SER A 535 7.81 -27.59 -2.39
C SER A 535 8.58 -27.38 -1.08
N CYS A 536 9.15 -26.20 -0.88
CA CYS A 536 10.04 -25.97 0.25
C CYS A 536 9.29 -25.36 1.43
N ALA A 537 9.30 -26.07 2.55
CA ALA A 537 8.73 -25.64 3.83
C ALA A 537 9.48 -24.45 4.48
N SER A 538 10.60 -23.98 3.90
CA SER A 538 11.47 -22.92 4.45
C SER A 538 11.17 -21.50 3.96
N MET A 539 10.12 -21.32 3.15
CA MET A 539 9.83 -20.05 2.48
C MET A 539 9.43 -18.94 3.47
N THR A 540 8.81 -19.31 4.59
CA THR A 540 8.38 -18.39 5.64
C THR A 540 9.56 -17.69 6.34
N GLU A 541 10.65 -18.42 6.58
CA GLU A 541 11.85 -17.96 7.27
C GLU A 541 12.63 -16.98 6.38
N TYR A 542 12.74 -17.29 5.08
CA TYR A 542 13.33 -16.37 4.11
C TYR A 542 12.53 -15.07 3.97
N GLN A 543 11.20 -15.16 3.95
CA GLN A 543 10.32 -13.99 3.96
C GLN A 543 10.51 -13.13 5.21
N MET A 544 10.65 -13.76 6.39
CA MET A 544 10.87 -13.05 7.65
C MET A 544 12.16 -12.24 7.63
N LEU A 545 13.27 -12.81 7.16
CA LEU A 545 14.54 -12.09 7.06
C LEU A 545 14.49 -10.94 6.04
N ILE A 546 13.93 -11.16 4.85
CA ILE A 546 13.77 -10.10 3.84
C ILE A 546 12.90 -8.96 4.39
N SER A 547 11.84 -9.29 5.12
CA SER A 547 10.97 -8.29 5.77
C SER A 547 11.70 -7.49 6.85
N ALA A 548 12.54 -8.14 7.67
CA ALA A 548 13.31 -7.52 8.72
C ALA A 548 14.37 -6.57 8.16
N TRP A 549 15.10 -7.02 7.13
CA TRP A 549 16.08 -6.20 6.42
C TRP A 549 15.45 -4.98 5.76
N ARG A 550 14.28 -5.15 5.11
CA ARG A 550 13.48 -4.04 4.58
C ARG A 550 13.13 -3.01 5.65
N MET A 551 12.66 -3.45 6.82
CA MET A 551 12.32 -2.55 7.92
C MET A 551 13.54 -1.77 8.41
N LEU A 552 14.68 -2.45 8.56
CA LEU A 552 15.93 -1.86 8.99
C LEU A 552 16.40 -0.76 8.03
N LEU A 553 16.36 -1.03 6.72
CA LEU A 553 16.77 -0.04 5.73
C LEU A 553 15.84 1.18 5.69
N ILE A 554 14.52 0.99 5.76
CA ILE A 554 13.56 2.11 5.79
C ILE A 554 13.79 3.02 7.00
N ILE A 555 14.04 2.45 8.18
CA ILE A 555 14.31 3.24 9.39
C ILE A 555 15.69 3.88 9.33
N SER A 556 16.67 3.19 8.73
CA SER A 556 18.01 3.74 8.58
C SER A 556 18.05 4.97 7.69
N THR A 557 17.18 5.07 6.69
CA THR A 557 17.12 6.27 5.85
C THR A 557 16.39 7.43 6.51
N SER A 558 15.40 7.19 7.37
CA SER A 558 14.76 8.25 8.16
C SER A 558 15.64 8.74 9.32
N HIS A 559 16.52 7.87 9.84
CA HIS A 559 17.42 8.15 10.97
C HIS A 559 18.90 7.88 10.64
N ALA A 560 19.38 8.40 9.51
CA ALA A 560 20.75 8.18 9.01
C ALA A 560 21.84 8.56 10.03
N ASP A 561 21.62 9.62 10.82
CA ASP A 561 22.54 10.10 11.87
C ASP A 561 22.79 9.05 12.97
N ILE A 562 21.74 8.30 13.33
CA ILE A 562 21.76 7.32 14.44
C ILE A 562 22.40 6.00 13.97
N MET A 563 22.14 5.61 12.72
CA MET A 563 22.64 4.37 12.14
C MET A 563 24.04 4.52 11.51
N HIS A 564 24.60 5.74 11.51
CA HIS A 564 25.92 6.06 10.92
C HIS A 564 26.07 5.61 9.46
N LEU A 565 24.99 5.73 8.67
CA LEU A 565 24.94 5.49 7.22
C LEU A 565 25.05 6.84 6.50
N THR A 566 26.30 7.28 6.28
CA THR A 566 26.60 8.57 5.63
C THR A 566 27.48 8.42 4.39
N ASP A 567 27.94 7.20 4.10
CA ASP A 567 28.82 6.93 2.96
C ASP A 567 27.99 6.68 1.69
N SER A 568 28.11 7.59 0.73
CA SER A 568 27.46 7.54 -0.58
C SER A 568 27.83 6.27 -1.37
N ALA A 569 29.04 5.73 -1.21
CA ALA A 569 29.46 4.50 -1.88
C ALA A 569 28.69 3.27 -1.35
N VAL A 570 28.43 3.24 -0.03
CA VAL A 570 27.63 2.17 0.60
C VAL A 570 26.17 2.30 0.19
N HIS A 571 25.61 3.52 0.12
CA HIS A 571 24.25 3.74 -0.36
C HIS A 571 24.04 3.23 -1.79
N GLN A 572 25.01 3.47 -2.69
CA GLN A 572 24.95 2.96 -4.06
C GLN A 572 25.01 1.42 -4.10
N GLN A 573 25.87 0.79 -3.29
CA GLN A 573 25.98 -0.67 -3.22
C GLN A 573 24.69 -1.32 -2.69
N LEU A 574 24.15 -0.80 -1.58
CA LEU A 574 22.89 -1.27 -0.99
C LEU A 574 21.74 -1.17 -2.00
N PHE A 575 21.67 -0.05 -2.73
CA PHE A 575 20.64 0.15 -3.74
C PHE A 575 20.74 -0.87 -4.88
N LEU A 576 21.94 -1.09 -5.42
CA LEU A 576 22.17 -2.03 -6.52
C LEU A 576 21.90 -3.49 -6.12
N ASP A 577 22.24 -3.89 -4.89
CA ASP A 577 21.94 -5.24 -4.40
C ASP A 577 20.45 -5.49 -4.25
N VAL A 578 19.69 -4.53 -3.70
CA VAL A 578 18.22 -4.61 -3.61
C VAL A 578 17.60 -4.65 -5.00
N LEU A 579 18.09 -3.85 -5.94
CA LEU A 579 17.63 -3.85 -7.33
C LEU A 579 17.85 -5.21 -8.00
N ASN A 580 19.04 -5.79 -7.85
CA ASN A 580 19.37 -7.10 -8.42
C ASN A 580 18.54 -8.24 -7.79
N GLY A 581 18.34 -8.23 -6.47
CA GLY A 581 17.49 -9.20 -5.79
C GLY A 581 16.01 -9.08 -6.19
N THR A 582 15.51 -7.85 -6.36
CA THR A 582 14.15 -7.59 -6.85
C THR A 582 13.95 -8.11 -8.28
N LYS A 583 14.95 -7.86 -9.14
CA LYS A 583 14.97 -8.35 -10.52
C LYS A 583 14.91 -9.88 -10.56
N ALA A 584 15.71 -10.57 -9.76
CA ALA A 584 15.73 -12.04 -9.73
C ALA A 584 14.36 -12.63 -9.37
N LEU A 585 13.69 -12.08 -8.35
CA LEU A 585 12.40 -12.57 -7.87
C LEU A 585 11.23 -12.26 -8.83
N LEU A 586 11.23 -11.10 -9.47
CA LEU A 586 10.13 -10.66 -10.35
C LEU A 586 10.24 -11.19 -11.79
N LEU A 587 11.39 -11.75 -12.17
CA LEU A 587 11.54 -12.46 -13.45
C LEU A 587 11.00 -13.90 -13.41
N VAL A 588 10.53 -14.39 -12.26
CA VAL A 588 9.86 -15.69 -12.12
C VAL A 588 8.33 -15.45 -12.12
N PRO A 589 7.63 -15.64 -13.26
CA PRO A 589 6.25 -15.15 -13.43
C PRO A 589 5.17 -16.01 -12.75
N MET A 590 5.46 -17.26 -12.38
CA MET A 590 4.43 -18.24 -11.99
C MET A 590 4.26 -18.45 -10.48
N SER A 591 5.09 -17.84 -9.63
CA SER A 591 5.06 -18.11 -8.18
C SER A 591 4.54 -16.92 -7.37
N VAL A 592 3.42 -17.16 -6.65
CA VAL A 592 2.78 -16.15 -5.80
C VAL A 592 3.74 -15.63 -4.73
N SER A 593 4.57 -16.50 -4.16
CA SER A 593 5.48 -16.17 -3.07
C SER A 593 6.65 -15.28 -3.52
N CYS A 594 7.31 -15.57 -4.66
CA CYS A 594 8.32 -14.65 -5.22
C CYS A 594 7.72 -13.30 -5.62
N LEU A 595 6.51 -13.29 -6.18
CA LEU A 595 5.82 -12.04 -6.54
C LEU A 595 5.51 -11.18 -5.30
N GLN A 596 5.09 -11.79 -4.19
CA GLN A 596 4.90 -11.08 -2.92
C GLN A 596 6.20 -10.50 -2.36
N LEU A 597 7.29 -11.29 -2.34
CA LEU A 597 8.61 -10.83 -1.89
C LEU A 597 9.16 -9.73 -2.79
N GLY A 598 9.06 -9.89 -4.11
CA GLY A 598 9.43 -8.89 -5.09
C GLY A 598 8.63 -7.60 -4.94
N SER A 599 7.32 -7.68 -4.65
CA SER A 599 6.50 -6.50 -4.35
C SER A 599 6.94 -5.76 -3.09
N MET A 600 7.39 -6.49 -2.05
CA MET A 600 7.96 -5.88 -0.85
C MET A 600 9.29 -5.17 -1.16
N LEU A 601 10.20 -5.81 -1.89
CA LEU A 601 11.47 -5.20 -2.26
C LEU A 601 11.29 -4.00 -3.20
N CYS A 602 10.30 -4.02 -4.11
CA CYS A 602 9.91 -2.86 -4.91
C CYS A 602 9.49 -1.66 -4.06
N THR A 603 8.81 -1.87 -2.91
CA THR A 603 8.52 -0.73 -2.00
C THR A 603 9.79 -0.14 -1.41
N LEU A 604 10.73 -1.00 -1.02
CA LEU A 604 12.01 -0.56 -0.49
C LEU A 604 12.77 0.23 -1.55
N LEU A 605 12.87 -0.30 -2.77
CA LEU A 605 13.49 0.34 -3.92
C LEU A 605 12.96 1.76 -4.15
N LEU A 606 11.63 1.94 -4.13
CA LEU A 606 11.00 3.24 -4.29
C LEU A 606 11.39 4.22 -3.18
N ILE A 607 11.36 3.77 -1.93
CA ILE A 607 11.70 4.62 -0.77
C ILE A 607 13.17 5.05 -0.85
N LEU A 608 14.07 4.11 -1.15
CA LEU A 608 15.50 4.37 -1.32
C LEU A 608 15.75 5.35 -2.48
N LEU A 609 15.09 5.17 -3.64
CA LEU A 609 15.17 6.11 -4.78
C LEU A 609 14.76 7.53 -4.39
N LYS A 610 13.64 7.68 -3.67
CA LYS A 610 13.14 9.02 -3.27
C LYS A 610 14.09 9.75 -2.33
N GLN A 611 14.81 9.02 -1.48
CA GLN A 611 15.70 9.60 -0.46
C GLN A 611 17.14 9.78 -0.96
N TRP A 612 17.67 8.85 -1.76
CA TRP A 612 19.06 8.86 -2.24
C TRP A 612 19.24 9.37 -3.68
N LYS A 613 18.23 10.06 -4.23
CA LYS A 613 18.22 10.66 -5.57
C LYS A 613 19.47 11.51 -5.92
N SER A 614 20.10 12.20 -4.97
CA SER A 614 21.32 12.98 -5.24
C SER A 614 22.61 12.16 -5.31
N GLU A 615 22.58 10.90 -4.85
CA GLU A 615 23.79 10.08 -4.61
C GLU A 615 23.93 8.91 -5.59
N LEU A 616 22.94 8.69 -6.46
CA LEU A 616 22.90 7.60 -7.44
C LEU A 616 23.52 8.05 -8.77
N GLY A 617 24.80 7.71 -9.00
CA GLY A 617 25.54 8.11 -10.20
C GLY A 617 25.31 7.26 -11.47
N SER A 618 24.71 6.07 -11.37
CA SER A 618 24.62 5.10 -12.48
C SER A 618 23.18 4.88 -12.98
N VAL A 619 22.53 5.95 -13.47
CA VAL A 619 21.13 5.96 -13.92
C VAL A 619 20.84 4.90 -15.00
N ASP A 620 21.74 4.70 -15.97
CA ASP A 620 21.52 3.78 -17.11
C ASP A 620 21.32 2.32 -16.68
N LYS A 621 22.11 1.84 -15.69
CA LYS A 621 21.99 0.47 -15.16
C LYS A 621 20.67 0.27 -14.40
N ILE A 622 20.20 1.34 -13.76
CA ILE A 622 18.97 1.34 -12.96
C ILE A 622 17.76 1.26 -13.89
N ILE A 623 17.73 2.08 -14.95
CA ILE A 623 16.66 2.04 -15.96
C ILE A 623 16.58 0.66 -16.61
N ASN A 624 17.71 0.07 -17.04
CA ASN A 624 17.70 -1.25 -17.68
C ASN A 624 17.10 -2.34 -16.79
N SER A 625 17.46 -2.31 -15.51
CA SER A 625 16.97 -3.28 -14.55
C SER A 625 15.48 -3.06 -14.23
N LEU A 626 15.03 -1.80 -14.16
CA LEU A 626 13.61 -1.45 -13.98
C LEU A 626 12.75 -1.84 -15.18
N THR A 627 13.25 -1.66 -16.42
CA THR A 627 12.55 -2.10 -17.64
C THR A 627 12.36 -3.62 -17.66
N GLN A 628 13.39 -4.38 -17.29
CA GLN A 628 13.30 -5.85 -17.18
C GLN A 628 12.36 -6.30 -16.06
N ILE A 629 12.34 -5.58 -14.92
CA ILE A 629 11.38 -5.81 -13.85
C ILE A 629 9.95 -5.54 -14.36
N LEU A 630 9.74 -4.47 -15.12
CA LEU A 630 8.42 -4.17 -15.69
C LEU A 630 7.94 -5.33 -16.57
N GLU A 631 8.78 -5.83 -17.49
CA GLU A 631 8.44 -6.97 -18.34
C GLU A 631 8.04 -8.22 -17.54
N GLY A 632 8.80 -8.58 -16.49
CA GLY A 632 8.45 -9.70 -15.61
C GLY A 632 7.12 -9.49 -14.86
N VAL A 633 6.85 -8.26 -14.43
CA VAL A 633 5.58 -7.89 -13.77
C VAL A 633 4.39 -7.91 -14.73
N LEU A 634 4.60 -7.62 -16.02
CA LEU A 634 3.54 -7.70 -17.04
C LEU A 634 3.19 -9.13 -17.43
N GLN A 635 4.13 -10.06 -17.32
CA GLN A 635 3.89 -11.49 -17.55
C GLN A 635 3.21 -12.19 -16.36
N ALA A 636 3.19 -11.58 -15.18
CA ALA A 636 2.59 -12.11 -13.95
C ALA A 636 1.10 -11.77 -13.81
N ASP A 637 0.38 -12.50 -12.93
CA ASP A 637 -1.06 -12.35 -12.71
C ASP A 637 -1.48 -10.89 -12.39
N GLN A 638 -2.52 -10.42 -13.11
CA GLN A 638 -2.90 -9.02 -13.20
C GLN A 638 -3.39 -8.44 -11.86
N GLN A 639 -4.09 -9.22 -11.04
CA GLN A 639 -4.72 -8.72 -9.79
C GLN A 639 -3.72 -8.53 -8.65
N MET A 640 -2.75 -9.44 -8.49
CA MET A 640 -1.77 -9.35 -7.39
C MET A 640 -0.72 -8.26 -7.62
N MET A 641 -0.52 -7.88 -8.88
CA MET A 641 0.59 -7.03 -9.30
C MET A 641 0.22 -5.56 -9.53
N GLU A 642 -1.05 -5.14 -9.43
CA GLU A 642 -1.44 -3.73 -9.61
C GLU A 642 -0.60 -2.79 -8.71
N LYS A 643 -0.48 -3.10 -7.42
CA LYS A 643 0.34 -2.31 -6.48
C LYS A 643 1.82 -2.33 -6.83
N THR A 644 2.32 -3.40 -7.44
CA THR A 644 3.73 -3.51 -7.87
C THR A 644 3.97 -2.70 -9.13
N LYS A 645 3.07 -2.76 -10.12
CA LYS A 645 3.08 -1.95 -11.35
C LYS A 645 3.15 -0.46 -11.01
N ALA A 646 2.29 0.02 -10.10
CA ALA A 646 2.32 1.39 -9.62
C ALA A 646 3.69 1.80 -9.05
N LYS A 647 4.31 0.95 -8.20
CA LYS A 647 5.63 1.22 -7.63
C LYS A 647 6.73 1.28 -8.70
N VAL A 648 6.70 0.38 -9.69
CA VAL A 648 7.66 0.36 -10.79
C VAL A 648 7.51 1.61 -11.66
N PHE A 649 6.28 2.02 -12.00
CA PHE A 649 6.03 3.27 -12.72
C PHE A 649 6.52 4.49 -11.95
N SER A 650 6.25 4.57 -10.65
CA SER A 650 6.74 5.67 -9.82
C SER A 650 8.28 5.68 -9.71
N ALA A 651 8.93 4.51 -9.66
CA ALA A 651 10.38 4.39 -9.71
C ALA A 651 10.94 4.90 -11.05
N LEU A 652 10.37 4.48 -12.18
CA LEU A 652 10.76 4.94 -13.52
C LEU A 652 10.61 6.46 -13.68
N ILE A 653 9.48 7.03 -13.25
CA ILE A 653 9.25 8.49 -13.26
C ILE A 653 10.34 9.21 -12.46
N THR A 654 10.63 8.73 -11.24
CA THR A 654 11.63 9.36 -10.37
C THR A 654 13.01 9.34 -11.03
N VAL A 655 13.36 8.22 -11.67
CA VAL A 655 14.66 8.06 -12.35
C VAL A 655 14.76 8.95 -13.59
N LEU A 656 13.69 9.08 -14.39
CA LEU A 656 13.64 10.01 -15.53
C LEU A 656 13.75 11.47 -15.10
N GLN A 657 13.14 11.85 -13.97
CA GLN A 657 13.22 13.22 -13.43
C GLN A 657 14.60 13.57 -12.82
N MET A 658 15.45 12.59 -12.52
CA MET A 658 16.78 12.82 -11.95
C MET A 658 17.79 13.37 -12.95
N LYS A 659 17.62 13.08 -14.26
CA LYS A 659 18.50 13.53 -15.33
C LYS A 659 17.67 13.75 -16.59
N GLU A 660 17.77 14.92 -17.22
CA GLU A 660 17.21 15.13 -18.57
C GLU A 660 17.93 14.21 -19.57
N MET A 661 17.37 13.01 -19.80
CA MET A 661 17.93 12.01 -20.71
C MET A 661 17.40 12.24 -22.12
N LYS A 662 18.23 11.94 -23.12
CA LYS A 662 17.82 11.88 -24.53
C LYS A 662 17.41 10.46 -24.89
N VAL A 663 16.58 10.30 -25.93
CA VAL A 663 16.11 8.98 -26.43
C VAL A 663 17.26 7.96 -26.60
N ASN A 664 18.43 8.40 -27.09
CA ASN A 664 19.60 7.54 -27.32
C ASN A 664 20.24 6.95 -26.04
N GLU A 665 19.96 7.52 -24.87
CA GLU A 665 20.48 7.05 -23.58
C GLU A 665 19.57 5.98 -22.94
N ILE A 666 18.35 5.77 -23.46
CA ILE A 666 17.40 4.76 -22.97
C ILE A 666 17.44 3.55 -23.92
N PRO A 667 18.03 2.41 -23.50
CA PRO A 667 18.01 1.21 -24.32
C PRO A 667 16.58 0.63 -24.36
N GLN A 668 16.19 0.11 -25.53
CA GLN A 668 14.84 -0.44 -25.77
C GLN A 668 13.69 0.55 -25.52
N TYR A 669 13.92 1.85 -25.73
CA TYR A 669 12.90 2.89 -25.59
C TYR A 669 11.56 2.55 -26.28
N SER A 670 11.61 1.99 -27.50
CA SER A 670 10.41 1.60 -28.25
C SER A 670 9.59 0.49 -27.58
N GLN A 671 10.25 -0.47 -26.92
CA GLN A 671 9.60 -1.57 -26.20
C GLN A 671 9.06 -1.10 -24.85
N LEU A 672 9.78 -0.22 -24.15
CA LEU A 672 9.30 0.41 -22.92
C LEU A 672 8.02 1.21 -23.18
N VAL A 673 8.02 2.10 -24.19
CA VAL A 673 6.83 2.89 -24.53
C VAL A 673 5.66 1.99 -24.95
N LEU A 674 5.92 0.92 -25.71
CA LEU A 674 4.87 -0.05 -26.06
C LEU A 674 4.25 -0.70 -24.81
N SER A 675 5.08 -1.21 -23.90
CA SER A 675 4.61 -1.85 -22.66
C SER A 675 3.80 -0.91 -21.74
N VAL A 676 4.20 0.36 -21.66
CA VAL A 676 3.47 1.39 -20.91
C VAL A 676 2.14 1.72 -21.61
N CYS A 677 2.12 1.79 -22.94
CA CYS A 677 0.90 2.04 -23.71
C CYS A 677 -0.11 0.90 -23.63
N GLU A 678 0.31 -0.36 -23.69
CA GLU A 678 -0.56 -1.55 -23.55
C GLU A 678 -1.19 -1.59 -22.15
N THR A 679 -0.37 -1.44 -21.11
CA THR A 679 -0.85 -1.43 -19.72
C THR A 679 -1.78 -0.27 -19.43
N LEU A 680 -1.48 0.91 -19.97
CA LEU A 680 -2.34 2.07 -19.86
C LEU A 680 -3.69 1.83 -20.53
N GLN A 681 -3.71 1.21 -21.72
CA GLN A 681 -4.96 0.89 -22.41
C GLN A 681 -5.85 -0.02 -21.55
N ASP A 682 -5.30 -1.11 -21.01
CA ASP A 682 -6.06 -2.06 -20.20
C ASP A 682 -6.65 -1.42 -18.94
N GLU A 683 -5.86 -0.60 -18.24
CA GLU A 683 -6.32 0.09 -17.03
C GLU A 683 -7.34 1.20 -17.32
N VAL A 684 -7.19 1.89 -18.46
CA VAL A 684 -8.16 2.91 -18.89
C VAL A 684 -9.50 2.27 -19.27
N ILE A 685 -9.49 1.11 -19.94
CA ILE A 685 -10.71 0.35 -20.24
C ILE A 685 -11.38 -0.11 -18.94
N ALA A 686 -10.61 -0.65 -17.99
CA ALA A 686 -11.16 -1.06 -16.69
C ALA A 686 -11.77 0.13 -15.92
N LEU A 687 -11.11 1.29 -15.92
CA LEU A 687 -11.62 2.51 -15.28
C LEU A 687 -12.87 3.04 -16.00
N PHE A 688 -12.91 2.96 -17.33
CA PHE A 688 -14.07 3.31 -18.14
C PHE A 688 -15.28 2.43 -17.80
N ASP A 689 -15.11 1.11 -17.75
CA ASP A 689 -16.18 0.16 -17.41
C ASP A 689 -16.70 0.40 -15.98
N GLN A 690 -15.81 0.64 -15.02
CA GLN A 690 -16.20 1.00 -13.65
C GLN A 690 -17.04 2.29 -13.59
N THR A 691 -16.60 3.33 -14.28
CA THR A 691 -17.31 4.62 -14.29
C THR A 691 -18.68 4.49 -14.96
N ARG A 692 -18.79 3.68 -16.01
CA ARG A 692 -20.07 3.36 -16.66
C ARG A 692 -21.00 2.53 -15.78
N HIS A 693 -20.48 1.53 -15.07
CA HIS A 693 -21.28 0.75 -14.15
C HIS A 693 -21.82 1.60 -12.99
N SER A 694 -21.02 2.56 -12.51
CA SER A 694 -21.47 3.51 -11.47
C SER A 694 -22.64 4.38 -11.95
N LEU A 695 -22.65 4.77 -13.23
CA LEU A 695 -23.75 5.51 -13.85
C LEU A 695 -25.02 4.68 -13.95
N THR A 696 -24.92 3.39 -14.26
CA THR A 696 -26.09 2.50 -14.37
C THR A 696 -26.71 2.12 -13.02
N LEU A 697 -25.93 2.15 -11.93
CA LEU A 697 -26.42 1.85 -10.59
C LEU A 697 -26.93 3.09 -9.83
N GLY A 698 -26.58 4.30 -10.32
CA GLY A 698 -26.81 5.58 -9.67
C GLY A 698 -28.24 6.13 -9.65
N ASP A 699 -29.25 5.32 -9.98
CA ASP A 699 -30.68 5.68 -9.89
C ASP A 699 -31.47 4.82 -8.88
N ALA A 700 -30.81 3.88 -8.18
CA ALA A 700 -31.38 3.20 -7.02
C ALA A 700 -30.96 3.96 -5.75
N THR A 701 -31.94 4.61 -5.13
CA THR A 701 -31.85 5.35 -3.87
C THR A 701 -30.98 4.64 -2.82
N ASP A 702 -30.01 5.39 -2.26
CA ASP A 702 -29.23 5.03 -1.06
C ASP A 702 -30.17 4.58 0.08
N ASP A 703 -30.37 3.27 0.23
CA ASP A 703 -30.90 2.68 1.46
C ASP A 703 -29.82 2.76 2.54
N LYS A 704 -29.97 3.73 3.44
CA LYS A 704 -29.03 4.05 4.52
C LYS A 704 -29.03 3.07 5.70
N ASP A 705 -29.74 1.94 5.62
CA ASP A 705 -29.95 1.04 6.76
C ASP A 705 -29.47 -0.41 6.50
N SER A 706 -28.35 -0.58 5.79
CA SER A 706 -27.63 -1.87 5.75
C SER A 706 -26.35 -1.77 6.57
N MET A 707 -26.39 -2.41 7.74
CA MET A 707 -25.26 -2.60 8.65
C MET A 707 -24.46 -3.83 8.19
N GLU A 708 -23.87 -3.76 7.00
CA GLU A 708 -22.93 -4.77 6.50
C GLU A 708 -21.50 -4.23 6.56
N THR A 709 -20.71 -4.88 7.41
CA THR A 709 -19.29 -4.64 7.60
C THR A 709 -18.47 -5.09 6.38
N ASP A 710 -17.63 -4.18 5.88
CA ASP A 710 -16.28 -4.41 5.32
C ASP A 710 -16.00 -4.85 3.87
N ASP A 711 -16.96 -4.90 2.93
CA ASP A 711 -16.62 -5.19 1.51
C ASP A 711 -16.92 -4.08 0.47
N ALA A 712 -17.50 -2.94 0.87
CA ALA A 712 -17.81 -1.83 -0.06
C ALA A 712 -16.60 -0.94 -0.44
N SER A 713 -15.40 -1.22 0.07
CA SER A 713 -14.22 -0.33 -0.07
C SER A 713 -13.36 -0.56 -1.32
N ARG A 714 -13.56 -1.66 -2.07
CA ARG A 714 -12.72 -1.99 -3.24
C ARG A 714 -12.95 -1.09 -4.46
N VAL A 715 -14.10 -0.41 -4.55
CA VAL A 715 -14.55 0.30 -5.77
C VAL A 715 -13.94 1.70 -5.91
N LYS A 716 -13.41 2.32 -4.84
CA LYS A 716 -12.85 3.70 -4.85
C LYS A 716 -11.33 3.78 -5.05
N HIS A 717 -10.65 2.67 -5.35
CA HIS A 717 -9.17 2.61 -5.33
C HIS A 717 -8.45 3.00 -6.64
N LYS A 718 -9.12 3.07 -7.80
CA LYS A 718 -8.43 3.31 -9.09
C LYS A 718 -8.07 4.77 -9.40
N ASP A 719 -8.89 5.75 -8.99
CA ASP A 719 -8.54 7.18 -9.09
C ASP A 719 -7.80 7.68 -7.85
N GLN A 720 -6.60 7.14 -7.64
CA GLN A 720 -5.66 7.64 -6.64
C GLN A 720 -4.46 8.25 -7.35
N ARG A 721 -3.84 9.25 -6.74
CA ARG A 721 -2.57 9.83 -7.25
C ARG A 721 -1.51 8.77 -7.52
N ASP A 722 -1.50 7.71 -6.69
CA ASP A 722 -0.57 6.58 -6.79
C ASP A 722 -1.18 5.37 -7.52
N GLY A 723 -2.32 5.53 -8.18
CA GLY A 723 -2.97 4.49 -8.98
C GLY A 723 -2.17 4.17 -10.24
N VAL A 724 -2.24 2.92 -10.70
CA VAL A 724 -1.51 2.45 -11.90
C VAL A 724 -1.85 3.29 -13.14
N CYS A 725 -3.13 3.60 -13.33
CA CYS A 725 -3.60 4.40 -14.47
C CYS A 725 -3.01 5.83 -14.45
N VAL A 726 -3.09 6.53 -13.31
CA VAL A 726 -2.56 7.89 -13.15
C VAL A 726 -1.03 7.91 -13.30
N LEU A 727 -0.32 6.98 -12.68
CA LEU A 727 1.13 6.87 -12.81
C LEU A 727 1.56 6.46 -14.23
N GLY A 728 0.78 5.61 -14.91
CA GLY A 728 0.99 5.27 -16.31
C GLY A 728 0.92 6.48 -17.22
N LEU A 729 -0.06 7.37 -17.02
CA LEU A 729 -0.19 8.64 -17.74
C LEU A 729 1.00 9.59 -17.49
N HIS A 730 1.43 9.71 -16.24
CA HIS A 730 2.61 10.53 -15.91
C HIS A 730 3.89 9.94 -16.50
N LEU A 731 4.06 8.61 -16.48
CA LEU A 731 5.20 7.95 -17.11
C LEU A 731 5.19 8.16 -18.63
N ALA A 732 4.02 8.02 -19.27
CA ALA A 732 3.83 8.32 -20.68
C ALA A 732 4.19 9.78 -21.01
N LYS A 733 3.81 10.73 -20.13
CA LYS A 733 4.15 12.15 -20.26
C LYS A 733 5.67 12.36 -20.21
N GLU A 734 6.36 11.82 -19.22
CA GLU A 734 7.81 11.95 -19.08
C GLU A 734 8.55 11.29 -20.26
N LEU A 735 8.12 10.12 -20.71
CA LEU A 735 8.67 9.49 -21.91
C LEU A 735 8.44 10.37 -23.15
N CYS A 736 7.26 10.99 -23.29
CA CYS A 736 6.99 11.92 -24.38
C CYS A 736 7.86 13.19 -24.31
N GLU A 737 8.24 13.67 -23.13
CA GLU A 737 9.17 14.81 -22.99
C GLU A 737 10.59 14.47 -23.45
N VAL A 738 10.99 13.20 -23.34
CA VAL A 738 12.29 12.70 -23.83
C VAL A 738 12.35 12.62 -25.37
N ASP A 739 11.22 12.40 -26.04
CA ASP A 739 11.12 12.35 -27.51
C ASP A 739 10.87 13.74 -28.11
N GLU A 740 11.96 14.46 -28.41
CA GLU A 740 11.91 15.82 -28.98
C GLU A 740 11.24 15.88 -30.38
N ASP A 741 11.38 14.82 -31.20
CA ASP A 741 10.85 14.78 -32.56
C ASP A 741 9.45 14.14 -32.63
N GLY A 742 9.13 13.22 -31.72
CA GLY A 742 7.80 12.60 -31.57
C GLY A 742 7.52 11.41 -32.51
N ASP A 743 8.49 11.02 -33.34
CA ASP A 743 8.32 9.98 -34.36
C ASP A 743 8.07 8.58 -33.75
N TYR A 744 8.72 8.26 -32.62
CA TYR A 744 8.58 6.95 -31.96
C TYR A 744 7.22 6.83 -31.28
N TRP A 745 6.77 7.90 -30.61
CA TRP A 745 5.43 7.97 -30.02
C TRP A 745 4.32 7.84 -31.07
N LEU A 746 4.50 8.46 -32.24
CA LEU A 746 3.56 8.34 -33.36
C LEU A 746 3.48 6.90 -33.91
N GLN A 747 4.61 6.20 -34.01
CA GLN A 747 4.62 4.80 -34.47
C GLN A 747 3.89 3.87 -33.50
N ILE A 748 3.97 4.13 -32.20
CA ILE A 748 3.35 3.29 -31.17
C ILE A 748 1.85 3.59 -31.04
N THR A 749 1.45 4.86 -31.10
CA THR A 749 0.01 5.24 -31.15
C THR A 749 -0.71 4.69 -32.38
N ARG A 750 0.00 4.40 -33.48
CA ARG A 750 -0.56 3.66 -34.63
C ARG A 750 -0.76 2.17 -34.36
N LYS A 751 0.02 1.58 -33.45
CA LYS A 751 -0.07 0.15 -33.10
C LYS A 751 -1.11 -0.11 -32.02
N VAL A 752 -1.23 0.81 -31.05
CA VAL A 752 -2.09 0.67 -29.87
C VAL A 752 -3.04 1.87 -29.80
N PRO A 753 -4.37 1.67 -29.74
CA PRO A 753 -5.37 2.75 -29.74
C PRO A 753 -5.48 3.45 -28.37
N VAL A 754 -4.36 3.97 -27.86
CA VAL A 754 -4.27 4.64 -26.55
C VAL A 754 -5.01 5.98 -26.56
N LEU A 755 -4.84 6.81 -27.58
CA LEU A 755 -5.48 8.13 -27.62
C LEU A 755 -7.02 8.04 -27.66
N PRO A 756 -7.65 7.21 -28.52
CA PRO A 756 -9.11 7.06 -28.52
C PRO A 756 -9.67 6.55 -27.18
N THR A 757 -8.98 5.62 -26.52
CA THR A 757 -9.42 5.07 -25.23
C THR A 757 -9.32 6.11 -24.11
N ILE A 758 -8.25 6.90 -24.07
CA ILE A 758 -8.13 8.04 -23.16
C ILE A 758 -9.25 9.06 -23.40
N PHE A 759 -9.54 9.42 -24.65
CA PHE A 759 -10.61 10.38 -24.97
C PHE A 759 -12.00 9.89 -24.55
N ALA A 760 -12.31 8.61 -24.76
CA ALA A 760 -13.58 8.03 -24.32
C ALA A 760 -13.71 8.03 -22.78
N ALA A 761 -12.64 7.69 -22.06
CA ALA A 761 -12.61 7.74 -20.60
C ALA A 761 -12.67 9.18 -20.06
N LEU A 762 -12.00 10.12 -20.73
CA LEU A 762 -12.02 11.54 -20.40
C LEU A 762 -13.41 12.14 -20.56
N GLU A 763 -14.09 11.83 -21.68
CA GLU A 763 -15.46 12.30 -21.96
C GLU A 763 -16.44 11.89 -20.85
N ILE A 764 -16.42 10.62 -20.43
CA ILE A 764 -17.29 10.14 -19.35
C ILE A 764 -16.88 10.75 -18.01
N SER A 765 -15.58 10.77 -17.68
CA SER A 765 -15.09 11.31 -16.41
C SER A 765 -15.47 12.78 -16.23
N LEU A 766 -15.35 13.58 -17.29
CA LEU A 766 -15.80 14.97 -17.32
C LEU A 766 -17.31 15.09 -17.10
N ARG A 767 -18.14 14.34 -17.85
CA ARG A 767 -19.61 14.38 -17.73
C ARG A 767 -20.11 14.05 -16.32
N VAL A 768 -19.47 13.09 -15.64
CA VAL A 768 -19.91 12.59 -14.33
C VAL A 768 -19.24 13.34 -13.16
N LYS A 769 -18.23 14.18 -13.42
CA LYS A 769 -17.37 14.80 -12.40
C LYS A 769 -16.73 13.78 -11.47
N GLN A 770 -16.28 12.66 -12.02
CA GLN A 770 -15.53 11.63 -11.32
C GLN A 770 -14.13 11.50 -11.92
N ASN A 771 -13.22 10.85 -11.20
CA ASN A 771 -11.85 10.59 -11.62
C ASN A 771 -11.01 11.86 -11.90
N LEU A 772 -10.82 12.70 -10.87
CA LEU A 772 -10.13 13.99 -11.00
C LEU A 772 -8.64 13.82 -11.33
N HIS A 773 -7.96 12.87 -10.67
CA HIS A 773 -6.53 12.66 -10.88
C HIS A 773 -6.23 12.11 -12.28
N PHE A 774 -7.06 11.18 -12.76
CA PHE A 774 -7.00 10.69 -14.13
C PHE A 774 -7.22 11.79 -15.18
N THR A 775 -8.24 12.63 -14.99
CA THR A 775 -8.60 13.71 -15.92
C THR A 775 -7.45 14.71 -16.07
N GLU A 776 -6.85 15.11 -14.95
CA GLU A 776 -5.71 16.03 -14.94
C GLU A 776 -4.46 15.43 -15.59
N ALA A 777 -4.11 14.19 -15.23
CA ALA A 777 -2.96 13.48 -15.81
C ALA A 777 -3.11 13.29 -17.33
N SER A 778 -4.33 12.99 -17.79
CA SER A 778 -4.64 12.84 -19.22
C SER A 778 -4.44 14.15 -19.97
N LEU A 779 -4.93 15.27 -19.43
CA LEU A 779 -4.75 16.58 -20.04
C LEU A 779 -3.27 17.01 -20.06
N HIS A 780 -2.48 16.68 -19.04
CA HIS A 780 -1.04 16.92 -19.06
C HIS A 780 -0.32 16.13 -20.16
N LEU A 781 -0.64 14.84 -20.35
CA LEU A 781 -0.10 14.05 -21.45
C LEU A 781 -0.47 14.65 -22.82
N LEU A 782 -1.74 15.03 -23.01
CA LEU A 782 -2.22 15.66 -24.25
C LEU A 782 -1.51 17.00 -24.53
N LEU A 783 -1.25 17.80 -23.50
CA LEU A 783 -0.53 19.07 -23.62
C LEU A 783 0.93 18.86 -24.04
N THR A 784 1.58 17.82 -23.52
CA THR A 784 2.94 17.43 -23.91
C THR A 784 2.96 16.95 -25.37
N LEU A 785 2.02 16.09 -25.77
CA LEU A 785 1.89 15.63 -27.16
C LEU A 785 1.63 16.77 -28.15
N ALA A 786 0.86 17.79 -27.74
CA ALA A 786 0.61 18.99 -28.54
C ALA A 786 1.86 19.88 -28.74
N ARG A 787 3.02 19.57 -28.13
CA ARG A 787 4.30 20.26 -28.39
C ARG A 787 4.78 20.06 -29.82
N THR A 788 4.63 18.84 -30.35
CA THR A 788 5.14 18.47 -31.67
C THR A 788 4.02 18.57 -32.71
N GLN A 789 4.38 18.87 -33.96
CA GLN A 789 3.39 19.00 -35.04
C GLN A 789 2.65 17.68 -35.29
N GLN A 790 3.38 16.56 -35.26
CA GLN A 790 2.81 15.23 -35.49
C GLN A 790 1.89 14.79 -34.35
N GLY A 791 2.31 15.02 -33.10
CA GLY A 791 1.50 14.73 -31.91
C GLY A 791 0.22 15.57 -31.88
N ALA A 792 0.32 16.87 -32.17
CA ALA A 792 -0.83 17.76 -32.27
C ALA A 792 -1.83 17.28 -33.35
N ALA A 793 -1.35 16.85 -34.52
CA ALA A 793 -2.20 16.32 -35.59
C ALA A 793 -2.90 15.01 -35.20
N ALA A 794 -2.21 14.11 -34.49
CA ALA A 794 -2.80 12.87 -33.97
C ALA A 794 -3.86 13.13 -32.90
N VAL A 795 -3.59 14.10 -32.01
CA VAL A 795 -4.51 14.55 -30.96
C VAL A 795 -5.77 15.16 -31.58
N ALA A 796 -5.62 16.08 -32.55
CA ALA A 796 -6.76 16.65 -33.28
C ALA A 796 -7.56 15.59 -34.06
N GLY A 797 -6.86 14.70 -34.80
CA GLY A 797 -7.49 13.63 -35.57
C GLY A 797 -8.23 12.57 -34.71
N ALA A 798 -7.87 12.44 -33.43
CA ALA A 798 -8.56 11.57 -32.48
C ALA A 798 -9.84 12.20 -31.88
N GLY A 799 -10.15 13.47 -32.18
CA GLY A 799 -11.40 14.12 -31.79
C GLY A 799 -11.39 14.79 -30.42
N VAL A 800 -10.37 15.61 -30.11
CA VAL A 800 -10.30 16.41 -28.86
C VAL A 800 -11.55 17.27 -28.68
N THR A 801 -12.01 17.89 -29.76
CA THR A 801 -13.16 18.80 -29.74
C THR A 801 -14.42 18.05 -29.32
N GLN A 802 -14.66 16.85 -29.84
CA GLN A 802 -15.83 16.05 -29.49
C GLN A 802 -15.81 15.57 -28.03
N SER A 803 -14.64 15.14 -27.55
CA SER A 803 -14.45 14.55 -26.22
C SER A 803 -14.31 15.57 -25.09
N VAL A 804 -13.88 16.81 -25.38
CA VAL A 804 -13.67 17.84 -24.36
C VAL A 804 -14.72 18.96 -24.43
N CYS A 805 -15.13 19.45 -25.61
CA CYS A 805 -15.96 20.67 -25.70
C CYS A 805 -17.28 20.57 -24.93
N LEU A 806 -18.10 19.56 -25.22
CA LEU A 806 -19.39 19.42 -24.56
C LEU A 806 -19.26 18.94 -23.10
N PRO A 807 -18.44 17.92 -22.78
CA PRO A 807 -18.30 17.45 -21.41
C PRO A 807 -17.74 18.50 -20.45
N LEU A 808 -16.88 19.42 -20.92
CA LEU A 808 -16.31 20.48 -20.10
C LEU A 808 -17.37 21.45 -19.54
N LEU A 809 -18.53 21.60 -20.21
CA LEU A 809 -19.66 22.39 -19.69
C LEU A 809 -20.10 21.92 -18.31
N SER A 810 -20.14 20.60 -18.10
CA SER A 810 -20.59 20.03 -16.83
C SER A 810 -19.73 20.54 -15.67
N VAL A 811 -18.41 20.74 -15.87
CA VAL A 811 -17.42 21.12 -14.85
C VAL A 811 -17.77 22.45 -14.18
N TYR A 812 -18.28 23.43 -14.94
CA TYR A 812 -18.63 24.76 -14.42
C TYR A 812 -20.11 25.15 -14.57
N GLN A 813 -20.96 24.30 -15.15
CA GLN A 813 -22.41 24.52 -15.14
C GLN A 813 -22.95 24.50 -13.69
N LEU A 814 -23.69 25.57 -13.39
CA LEU A 814 -24.33 25.84 -12.10
C LEU A 814 -25.27 24.70 -11.71
N SER A 815 -25.20 24.25 -10.45
CA SER A 815 -26.33 23.59 -9.80
C SER A 815 -27.53 24.55 -9.85
N ALA A 816 -28.74 24.02 -10.09
CA ALA A 816 -29.99 24.79 -10.21
C ALA A 816 -30.32 25.68 -8.99
N ASN A 817 -29.62 25.52 -7.87
CA ASN A 817 -29.65 26.44 -6.75
C ASN A 817 -28.54 27.49 -6.92
N GLY A 818 -28.92 28.70 -7.36
CA GLY A 818 -28.06 29.84 -7.72
C GLY A 818 -27.11 30.41 -6.66
N ALA A 819 -26.46 29.58 -5.85
CA ALA A 819 -25.27 29.93 -5.12
C ALA A 819 -24.04 29.75 -6.02
N ILE A 820 -23.38 30.86 -6.31
CA ILE A 820 -22.07 30.88 -6.96
C ILE A 820 -21.13 30.02 -6.08
N GLN A 821 -20.72 28.84 -6.54
CA GLN A 821 -19.51 28.19 -6.02
C GLN A 821 -18.29 29.00 -6.48
N THR A 822 -18.14 30.19 -5.91
CA THR A 822 -16.82 30.80 -5.79
C THR A 822 -16.10 29.98 -4.74
N SER A 823 -14.96 29.44 -5.14
CA SER A 823 -14.08 28.59 -4.34
C SER A 823 -13.69 29.26 -3.01
N ALA A 824 -14.49 29.02 -1.99
CA ALA A 824 -14.13 29.21 -0.59
C ALA A 824 -13.79 27.87 0.10
N SER A 825 -13.26 26.88 -0.65
CA SER A 825 -12.90 25.57 -0.10
C SER A 825 -11.39 25.39 0.05
N SER A 826 -10.94 25.60 1.29
CA SER A 826 -9.72 25.05 1.91
C SER A 826 -8.37 25.49 1.35
N ARG A 827 -7.45 25.82 2.27
CA ARG A 827 -6.02 26.03 2.06
C ARG A 827 -5.34 24.76 1.51
N LYS A 828 -5.60 24.39 0.26
CA LYS A 828 -4.81 23.39 -0.48
C LYS A 828 -3.83 24.13 -1.39
N SER A 829 -2.60 23.61 -1.48
CA SER A 829 -1.53 24.15 -2.33
C SER A 829 -2.04 24.42 -3.75
N LEU A 830 -1.52 25.45 -4.40
CA LEU A 830 -1.87 25.80 -5.79
C LEU A 830 -1.75 24.63 -6.77
N ASP A 831 -0.90 23.65 -6.45
CA ASP A 831 -0.61 22.44 -7.24
C ASP A 831 -1.53 21.25 -6.90
N ALA A 832 -2.58 21.43 -6.10
CA ALA A 832 -3.53 20.36 -5.81
C ALA A 832 -4.55 20.24 -6.95
N PRO A 833 -4.87 19.01 -7.39
CA PRO A 833 -5.74 18.78 -8.53
C PRO A 833 -7.13 19.33 -8.25
N SER A 834 -7.70 20.04 -9.21
CA SER A 834 -8.97 20.75 -9.05
C SER A 834 -9.71 20.88 -10.38
N TRP A 835 -11.05 20.86 -10.32
CA TRP A 835 -11.90 21.03 -11.49
C TRP A 835 -11.68 22.37 -12.24
N PRO A 836 -11.42 23.51 -11.56
CA PRO A 836 -10.94 24.72 -12.23
C PRO A 836 -9.56 24.55 -12.90
N GLY A 837 -8.68 23.74 -12.32
CA GLY A 837 -7.40 23.35 -12.92
C GLY A 837 -7.59 22.55 -14.23
N VAL A 838 -8.55 21.63 -14.25
CA VAL A 838 -8.94 20.89 -15.48
C VAL A 838 -9.36 21.85 -16.59
N TYR A 839 -10.23 22.83 -16.30
CA TYR A 839 -10.62 23.85 -17.28
C TYR A 839 -9.40 24.65 -17.78
N ARG A 840 -8.51 25.06 -16.89
CA ARG A 840 -7.27 25.78 -17.26
C ARG A 840 -6.39 24.95 -18.19
N LEU A 841 -6.21 23.66 -17.90
CA LEU A 841 -5.43 22.75 -18.73
C LEU A 841 -6.08 22.53 -20.10
N SER A 842 -7.41 22.41 -20.17
CA SER A 842 -8.15 22.35 -21.43
C SER A 842 -7.96 23.62 -22.27
N MET A 843 -8.01 24.81 -21.65
CA MET A 843 -7.73 26.08 -22.34
C MET A 843 -6.29 26.13 -22.88
N SER A 844 -5.32 25.67 -22.09
CA SER A 844 -3.92 25.60 -22.51
C SER A 844 -3.71 24.61 -23.66
N LEU A 845 -4.43 23.48 -23.65
CA LEU A 845 -4.41 22.50 -24.74
C LEU A 845 -4.92 23.13 -26.04
N MET A 846 -6.07 23.83 -26.00
CA MET A 846 -6.63 24.51 -27.18
C MET A 846 -5.71 25.64 -27.69
N GLU A 847 -5.11 26.42 -26.79
CA GLU A 847 -4.08 27.42 -27.13
C GLU A 847 -2.91 26.79 -27.88
N ARG A 848 -2.41 25.65 -27.39
CA ARG A 848 -1.22 25.00 -27.94
C ARG A 848 -1.50 24.30 -29.27
N LEU A 849 -2.65 23.64 -29.41
CA LEU A 849 -3.10 23.02 -30.67
C LEU A 849 -3.29 24.07 -31.77
N LEU A 850 -3.91 25.22 -31.46
CA LEU A 850 -4.06 26.31 -32.42
C LEU A 850 -2.71 26.90 -32.83
N LYS A 851 -1.77 27.01 -31.89
CA LYS A 851 -0.42 27.53 -32.17
C LYS A 851 0.40 26.62 -33.09
N THR A 852 0.30 25.29 -32.93
CA THR A 852 1.04 24.31 -33.74
C THR A 852 0.37 24.05 -35.08
N LEU A 853 -0.93 23.75 -35.09
CA LEU A 853 -1.67 23.37 -36.30
C LEU A 853 -2.16 24.55 -37.15
N ARG A 854 -2.22 25.77 -36.58
CA ARG A 854 -2.70 26.99 -37.24
C ARG A 854 -4.07 26.77 -37.89
N TYR A 855 -4.18 27.01 -39.20
CA TYR A 855 -5.44 26.92 -39.96
C TYR A 855 -6.11 25.54 -39.88
N ASN A 856 -5.35 24.45 -39.74
CA ASN A 856 -5.90 23.09 -39.73
C ASN A 856 -6.79 22.81 -38.51
N PHE A 857 -6.64 23.59 -37.43
CA PHE A 857 -7.42 23.45 -36.19
C PHE A 857 -8.35 24.65 -35.94
N LEU A 858 -8.42 25.60 -36.89
CA LEU A 858 -9.14 26.86 -36.66
C LEU A 858 -10.65 26.66 -36.51
N THR A 859 -11.27 25.83 -37.34
CA THR A 859 -12.71 25.56 -37.28
C THR A 859 -13.10 24.96 -35.93
N GLU A 860 -12.32 23.98 -35.47
CA GLU A 860 -12.51 23.34 -34.17
C GLU A 860 -12.31 24.31 -32.99
N ALA A 861 -11.32 25.21 -33.10
CA ALA A 861 -11.09 26.25 -32.11
C ALA A 861 -12.27 27.25 -32.05
N LEU A 862 -12.86 27.61 -33.18
CA LEU A 862 -14.05 28.47 -33.25
C LEU A 862 -15.29 27.79 -32.66
N ASP A 863 -15.49 26.50 -32.92
CA ASP A 863 -16.58 25.72 -32.31
C ASP A 863 -16.45 25.67 -30.79
N PHE A 864 -15.23 25.43 -30.26
CA PHE A 864 -14.95 25.47 -28.83
C PHE A 864 -15.26 26.85 -28.20
N VAL A 865 -14.85 27.93 -28.87
CA VAL A 865 -15.14 29.31 -28.45
C VAL A 865 -16.64 29.59 -28.43
N GLY A 866 -17.38 29.11 -29.43
CA GLY A 866 -18.83 29.25 -29.51
C GLY A 866 -19.55 28.58 -28.34
N VAL A 867 -19.14 27.36 -27.96
CA VAL A 867 -19.72 26.63 -26.82
C VAL A 867 -19.39 27.29 -25.48
N HIS A 868 -18.17 27.81 -25.32
CA HIS A 868 -17.65 28.32 -24.04
C HIS A 868 -17.70 29.85 -23.88
N GLN A 869 -18.47 30.54 -24.72
CA GLN A 869 -18.52 32.01 -24.76
C GLN A 869 -18.80 32.65 -23.39
N GLU A 870 -19.78 32.14 -22.64
CA GLU A 870 -20.18 32.72 -21.35
C GLU A 870 -19.07 32.59 -20.31
N ARG A 871 -18.40 31.43 -20.26
CA ARG A 871 -17.31 31.19 -19.31
C ARG A 871 -16.09 32.04 -19.63
N ILE A 872 -15.74 32.17 -20.91
CA ILE A 872 -14.63 33.03 -21.35
C ILE A 872 -14.90 34.48 -20.94
N LEU A 873 -16.11 34.99 -21.19
CA LEU A 873 -16.51 36.34 -20.79
C LEU A 873 -16.51 36.52 -19.26
N GLN A 874 -16.97 35.52 -18.52
CA GLN A 874 -16.89 35.52 -17.05
C GLN A 874 -15.45 35.55 -16.54
N CYS A 875 -14.54 34.78 -17.15
CA CYS A 875 -13.12 34.73 -16.78
C CYS A 875 -12.44 36.10 -16.98
N LEU A 876 -12.71 36.77 -18.11
CA LEU A 876 -12.20 38.12 -18.38
C LEU A 876 -12.73 39.15 -17.36
N ASN A 877 -13.97 39.00 -16.92
CA ASN A 877 -14.57 39.87 -15.90
C ASN A 877 -14.18 39.50 -14.46
N ALA A 878 -13.79 38.25 -14.20
CA ALA A 878 -13.46 37.77 -12.86
C ALA A 878 -12.23 38.47 -12.27
N VAL A 879 -11.29 38.96 -13.10
CA VAL A 879 -10.16 39.78 -12.63
C VAL A 879 -10.63 41.10 -11.98
N ARG A 880 -11.82 41.61 -12.37
CA ARG A 880 -12.44 42.80 -11.76
C ARG A 880 -13.10 42.47 -10.42
N THR A 881 -13.76 41.32 -10.29
CA THR A 881 -14.64 40.99 -9.16
C THR A 881 -14.03 40.03 -8.12
N VAL A 882 -13.22 39.07 -8.54
CA VAL A 882 -12.66 37.99 -7.70
C VAL A 882 -11.18 37.76 -8.01
N GLN A 883 -10.30 38.36 -7.20
CA GLN A 883 -8.84 38.24 -7.39
C GLN A 883 -8.28 37.09 -6.55
N SER A 884 -8.40 35.86 -7.05
CA SER A 884 -7.61 34.72 -6.56
C SER A 884 -6.45 34.45 -7.52
N LEU A 885 -5.34 33.90 -7.02
CA LEU A 885 -4.21 33.54 -7.89
C LEU A 885 -4.62 32.53 -8.97
N ALA A 886 -5.49 31.57 -8.62
CA ALA A 886 -6.07 30.63 -9.58
C ALA A 886 -6.91 31.30 -10.68
N CYS A 887 -7.64 32.37 -10.36
CA CYS A 887 -8.40 33.16 -11.33
C CYS A 887 -7.48 33.96 -12.27
N LEU A 888 -6.35 34.47 -11.76
CA LEU A 888 -5.35 35.15 -12.59
C LEU A 888 -4.70 34.16 -13.56
N GLU A 889 -4.39 32.95 -13.11
CA GLU A 889 -3.88 31.90 -13.99
C GLU A 889 -4.90 31.46 -15.02
N GLU A 890 -6.18 31.33 -14.66
CA GLU A 890 -7.26 31.06 -15.62
C GLU A 890 -7.32 32.15 -16.70
N ALA A 891 -7.33 33.43 -16.28
CA ALA A 891 -7.33 34.56 -17.20
C ALA A 891 -6.09 34.61 -18.11
N ASP A 892 -4.89 34.25 -17.61
CA ASP A 892 -3.67 34.22 -18.41
C ASP A 892 -3.74 33.20 -19.57
N HIS A 893 -4.30 32.01 -19.33
CA HIS A 893 -4.48 31.00 -20.37
C HIS A 893 -5.64 31.35 -21.31
N THR A 894 -6.76 31.87 -20.78
CA THR A 894 -7.89 32.35 -21.60
C THR A 894 -7.47 33.47 -22.55
N VAL A 895 -6.74 34.48 -22.07
CA VAL A 895 -6.21 35.55 -22.91
C VAL A 895 -5.12 35.04 -23.85
N GLY A 896 -4.32 34.05 -23.45
CA GLY A 896 -3.35 33.37 -24.32
C GLY A 896 -4.01 32.72 -25.52
N PHE A 897 -5.09 31.99 -25.31
CA PHE A 897 -5.90 31.40 -26.37
C PHE A 897 -6.53 32.46 -27.29
N ILE A 898 -7.12 33.53 -26.71
CA ILE A 898 -7.70 34.64 -27.49
C ILE A 898 -6.62 35.33 -28.34
N LEU A 899 -5.41 35.49 -27.82
CA LEU A 899 -4.28 36.05 -28.58
C LEU A 899 -3.96 35.18 -29.79
N GLN A 900 -3.91 33.86 -29.66
CA GLN A 900 -3.68 32.98 -30.81
C GLN A 900 -4.82 33.06 -31.84
N LEU A 901 -6.07 33.13 -31.38
CA LEU A 901 -7.26 33.28 -32.22
C LEU A 901 -7.29 34.63 -32.95
N SER A 902 -6.79 35.70 -32.30
CA SER A 902 -6.75 37.05 -32.88
C SER A 902 -5.87 37.17 -34.13
N ASN A 903 -4.96 36.21 -34.38
CA ASN A 903 -4.23 36.14 -35.64
C ASN A 903 -5.14 35.85 -36.85
N PHE A 904 -6.33 35.29 -36.61
CA PHE A 904 -7.31 34.87 -37.62
C PHE A 904 -8.57 35.74 -37.58
N THR A 905 -8.40 37.07 -37.48
CA THR A 905 -9.52 38.03 -37.29
C THR A 905 -10.61 37.94 -38.34
N LYS A 906 -10.26 37.76 -39.61
CA LYS A 906 -11.23 37.74 -40.73
C LYS A 906 -12.18 36.54 -40.65
N GLU A 907 -11.63 35.37 -40.36
CA GLU A 907 -12.39 34.13 -40.23
C GLU A 907 -13.23 34.15 -38.95
N TRP A 908 -12.68 34.67 -37.85
CA TRP A 908 -13.45 34.84 -36.61
C TRP A 908 -14.62 35.83 -36.79
N HIS A 909 -14.39 36.96 -37.48
CA HIS A 909 -15.44 37.92 -37.78
C HIS A 909 -16.57 37.32 -38.61
N PHE A 910 -16.24 36.45 -39.58
CA PHE A 910 -17.22 35.78 -40.43
C PHE A 910 -18.09 34.79 -39.64
N HIS A 911 -17.50 33.98 -38.76
CA HIS A 911 -18.23 32.96 -38.03
C HIS A 911 -18.97 33.47 -36.77
N LEU A 912 -18.35 34.37 -36.00
CA LEU A 912 -18.87 34.81 -34.68
C LEU A 912 -18.73 36.34 -34.45
N PRO A 913 -19.46 37.19 -35.20
CA PRO A 913 -19.28 38.65 -35.18
C PRO A 913 -19.74 39.34 -33.89
N GLN A 914 -20.76 38.79 -33.20
CA GLN A 914 -21.23 39.35 -31.92
C GLN A 914 -20.22 39.07 -30.81
N LEU A 915 -19.77 37.81 -30.70
CA LEU A 915 -18.78 37.40 -29.71
C LEU A 915 -17.45 38.14 -29.87
N MET A 916 -16.99 38.38 -31.10
CA MET A 916 -15.78 39.17 -31.34
C MET A 916 -15.90 40.59 -30.76
N ARG A 917 -17.07 41.24 -30.90
CA ARG A 917 -17.31 42.57 -30.32
C ARG A 917 -17.32 42.53 -28.80
N ASP A 918 -18.00 41.54 -28.21
CA ASP A 918 -18.05 41.39 -26.76
C ASP A 918 -16.65 41.10 -26.18
N MET A 919 -15.85 40.27 -26.85
CA MET A 919 -14.46 39.98 -26.46
C MET A 919 -13.57 41.22 -26.56
N GLN A 920 -13.69 42.01 -27.63
CA GLN A 920 -12.95 43.28 -27.78
C GLN A 920 -13.22 44.23 -26.61
N VAL A 921 -14.50 44.40 -26.25
CA VAL A 921 -14.91 45.26 -25.13
C VAL A 921 -14.38 44.74 -23.80
N ASN A 922 -14.54 43.45 -23.51
CA ASN A 922 -14.07 42.85 -22.26
C ASN A 922 -12.53 42.83 -22.13
N LEU A 923 -11.79 42.65 -23.22
CA LEU A 923 -10.33 42.79 -23.22
C LEU A 923 -9.89 44.21 -22.87
N CYS A 924 -10.60 45.24 -23.33
CA CYS A 924 -10.31 46.63 -22.98
C CYS A 924 -10.58 46.90 -21.48
N TYR A 925 -11.68 46.38 -20.94
CA TYR A 925 -11.96 46.45 -19.50
C TYR A 925 -10.95 45.66 -18.65
N LEU A 926 -10.48 44.51 -19.13
CA LEU A 926 -9.42 43.74 -18.48
C LEU A 926 -8.10 44.53 -18.44
N CYS A 927 -7.73 45.19 -19.54
CA CYS A 927 -6.56 46.08 -19.55
C CYS A 927 -6.69 47.17 -18.49
N GLN A 928 -7.86 47.81 -18.37
CA GLN A 928 -8.13 48.82 -17.35
C GLN A 928 -8.03 48.27 -15.91
N ALA A 929 -8.57 47.09 -15.66
CA ALA A 929 -8.50 46.41 -14.38
C ALA A 929 -7.06 46.06 -13.99
N CYS A 930 -6.29 45.44 -14.89
CA CYS A 930 -4.88 45.13 -14.65
C CYS A 930 -4.05 46.40 -14.40
N THR A 931 -4.32 47.47 -15.14
CA THR A 931 -3.60 48.75 -15.00
C THR A 931 -3.86 49.42 -13.66
N SER A 932 -5.12 49.48 -13.24
CA SER A 932 -5.52 50.09 -11.96
C SER A 932 -4.99 49.31 -10.75
N LEU A 933 -4.98 47.97 -10.83
CA LEU A 933 -4.38 47.10 -9.81
C LEU A 933 -2.87 47.30 -9.72
N LEU A 934 -2.16 47.33 -10.86
CA LEU A 934 -0.71 47.55 -10.88
C LEU A 934 -0.32 48.97 -10.42
N HIS A 935 -1.18 49.96 -10.65
CA HIS A 935 -0.97 51.34 -10.21
C HIS A 935 -1.09 51.49 -8.67
N SER A 936 -1.93 50.71 -8.00
CA SER A 936 -2.27 50.88 -6.58
C SER A 936 -1.70 49.75 -5.68
N ARG A 937 -0.40 49.83 -5.36
CA ARG A 937 0.30 48.82 -4.52
C ARG A 937 -0.34 48.55 -3.16
N LYS A 938 -0.88 49.59 -2.52
CA LYS A 938 -1.55 49.48 -1.22
C LYS A 938 -2.85 48.67 -1.31
N MET A 939 -3.53 48.74 -2.45
CA MET A 939 -4.75 47.99 -2.73
C MET A 939 -4.43 46.49 -2.86
N LEU A 940 -3.41 46.14 -3.65
CA LEU A 940 -2.87 44.79 -3.76
C LEU A 940 -2.44 44.19 -2.41
N GLN A 941 -1.76 44.99 -1.57
CA GLN A 941 -1.36 44.59 -0.22
C GLN A 941 -2.57 44.34 0.69
N HIS A 942 -3.54 45.25 0.71
CA HIS A 942 -4.77 45.10 1.50
C HIS A 942 -5.61 43.90 1.04
N TYR A 943 -5.63 43.58 -0.25
CA TYR A 943 -6.36 42.44 -0.80
C TYR A 943 -5.71 41.08 -0.53
N LEU A 944 -4.38 41.02 -0.48
CA LEU A 944 -3.68 39.81 -0.03
C LEU A 944 -3.87 39.59 1.47
N GLN A 945 -3.93 40.67 2.26
CA GLN A 945 -4.14 40.61 3.71
C GLN A 945 -5.58 40.22 4.09
N THR A 946 -6.62 40.73 3.42
CA THR A 946 -8.03 40.37 3.70
C THR A 946 -8.40 38.93 3.35
N LYS A 947 -7.59 38.24 2.54
CA LYS A 947 -7.75 36.80 2.26
C LYS A 947 -6.87 35.90 3.14
N ASN A 948 -5.83 36.46 3.78
CA ASN A 948 -4.97 35.73 4.72
C ASN A 948 -5.48 35.83 6.17
N GLY A 949 -6.28 36.84 6.51
CA GLY A 949 -6.88 37.06 7.83
C GLY A 949 -8.31 36.51 7.98
N ASP A 950 -8.63 36.05 9.19
CA ASP A 950 -9.87 35.40 9.59
C ASP A 950 -11.16 36.12 9.12
N SER A 951 -12.11 35.32 8.62
CA SER A 951 -13.50 35.73 8.43
C SER A 951 -14.14 36.10 9.77
N LEU A 952 -14.47 37.37 9.97
CA LEU A 952 -15.48 37.80 10.95
C LEU A 952 -16.72 38.33 10.19
N PRO A 953 -17.94 37.97 10.62
CA PRO A 953 -19.16 38.35 9.92
C PRO A 953 -19.52 39.81 10.17
N SER A 954 -20.06 40.46 9.15
CA SER A 954 -20.61 41.80 9.21
C SER A 954 -21.95 41.82 9.97
N SER A 955 -22.04 42.64 11.01
CA SER A 955 -23.32 43.27 11.37
C SER A 955 -23.06 44.67 11.96
N VAL A 956 -23.94 45.57 11.56
CA VAL A 956 -23.92 47.01 11.79
C VAL A 956 -24.20 47.34 13.26
N THR A 957 -23.37 48.18 13.91
CA THR A 957 -23.82 49.26 14.80
C THR A 957 -22.69 50.30 14.99
N PRO A 958 -22.98 51.63 14.98
CA PRO A 958 -22.00 52.66 15.28
C PRO A 958 -22.14 53.14 16.73
N ARG A 959 -21.07 53.05 17.54
CA ARG A 959 -20.74 54.05 18.59
C ARG A 959 -19.40 53.78 19.29
N VAL A 960 -18.44 54.67 19.05
CA VAL A 960 -17.59 55.41 20.01
C VAL A 960 -17.29 54.71 21.35
N GLN A 961 -16.02 54.35 21.62
CA GLN A 961 -15.07 55.11 22.46
C GLN A 961 -13.70 54.40 22.59
N ARG A 962 -12.64 55.19 22.67
CA ARG A 962 -11.21 54.81 22.81
C ARG A 962 -10.93 53.89 24.02
N ASN A 963 -10.05 52.91 23.82
CA ASN A 963 -8.82 52.73 24.62
C ASN A 963 -7.80 51.83 23.89
N PRO A 964 -6.52 52.23 23.74
CA PRO A 964 -5.49 51.43 23.07
C PRO A 964 -4.64 50.68 24.10
N GLN A 965 -5.02 49.45 24.48
CA GLN A 965 -4.12 48.51 25.14
C GLN A 965 -4.47 47.06 24.74
N ALA A 966 -3.80 46.54 23.71
CA ALA A 966 -3.52 45.11 23.55
C ALA A 966 -2.41 44.93 22.49
N SER A 967 -1.47 44.05 22.83
CA SER A 967 -0.18 43.74 22.20
C SER A 967 -0.14 43.63 20.66
N SER A 968 0.66 44.50 20.03
CA SER A 968 1.20 44.28 18.69
C SER A 968 2.28 43.18 18.74
N LYS A 969 1.91 41.94 18.43
CA LYS A 969 2.93 40.95 18.02
C LYS A 969 3.49 41.41 16.68
N HIS A 970 4.78 41.77 16.64
CA HIS A 970 5.49 42.03 15.40
C HIS A 970 5.41 40.78 14.48
N PRO A 971 5.09 40.93 13.18
CA PRO A 971 5.19 39.83 12.23
C PRO A 971 6.66 39.40 12.12
N SER A 972 6.90 38.09 12.06
CA SER A 972 8.23 37.51 11.88
C SER A 972 8.80 37.91 10.50
N PRO A 973 10.11 38.19 10.37
CA PRO A 973 10.75 38.60 9.11
C PRO A 973 10.57 37.59 7.95
N GLU A 974 10.37 36.30 8.27
CA GLU A 974 10.06 35.26 7.27
C GLU A 974 8.66 35.40 6.65
N SER A 975 7.69 35.92 7.40
CA SER A 975 6.31 36.16 6.92
C SER A 975 6.27 37.35 5.96
N GLU A 976 7.02 38.42 6.27
CA GLU A 976 7.13 39.59 5.39
C GLU A 976 7.83 39.24 4.08
N ALA A 977 8.85 38.37 4.11
CA ALA A 977 9.53 37.90 2.91
C ALA A 977 8.62 37.03 2.01
N ALA A 978 7.81 36.16 2.61
CA ALA A 978 6.85 35.34 1.89
C ALA A 978 5.71 36.19 1.26
N GLU A 979 5.20 37.18 1.98
CA GLU A 979 4.21 38.14 1.48
C GLU A 979 4.76 38.99 0.33
N GLN A 980 6.00 39.47 0.42
CA GLN A 980 6.66 40.18 -0.67
C GLN A 980 6.88 39.30 -1.90
N LYS A 981 7.21 38.01 -1.72
CA LYS A 981 7.36 37.06 -2.83
C LYS A 981 6.01 36.79 -3.52
N ALA A 982 4.92 36.63 -2.76
CA ALA A 982 3.58 36.47 -3.30
C ALA A 982 3.06 37.73 -4.01
N LEU A 983 3.40 38.92 -3.51
CA LEU A 983 3.11 40.19 -4.19
C LEU A 983 3.80 40.27 -5.55
N LEU A 984 5.07 39.86 -5.63
CA LEU A 984 5.83 39.87 -6.89
C LEU A 984 5.27 38.88 -7.91
N THR A 985 4.82 37.69 -7.50
CA THR A 985 4.21 36.72 -8.41
C THR A 985 2.87 37.21 -8.95
N VAL A 986 2.03 37.86 -8.13
CA VAL A 986 0.77 38.48 -8.57
C VAL A 986 1.00 39.66 -9.51
N GLN A 987 2.00 40.52 -9.22
CA GLN A 987 2.36 41.61 -10.13
C GLN A 987 2.86 41.08 -11.49
N TYR A 988 3.64 39.99 -11.47
CA TYR A 988 4.11 39.35 -12.69
C TYR A 988 2.97 38.75 -13.52
N SER A 989 2.04 38.03 -12.87
CA SER A 989 0.89 37.44 -13.58
C SER A 989 -0.05 38.51 -14.16
N LEU A 990 -0.35 39.57 -13.41
CA LEU A 990 -1.13 40.71 -13.92
C LEU A 990 -0.46 41.39 -15.11
N LEU A 991 0.86 41.56 -15.08
CA LEU A 991 1.61 42.12 -16.21
C LEU A 991 1.57 41.21 -17.43
N LYS A 992 1.68 39.89 -17.24
CA LYS A 992 1.60 38.90 -18.33
C LYS A 992 0.22 38.92 -19.01
N ILE A 993 -0.85 38.97 -18.21
CA ILE A 993 -2.23 39.11 -18.71
C ILE A 993 -2.36 40.42 -19.50
N LEU A 994 -1.97 41.56 -18.91
CA LEU A 994 -2.03 42.87 -19.56
C LEU A 994 -1.29 42.88 -20.89
N SER A 995 -0.07 42.34 -20.90
CA SER A 995 0.77 42.22 -22.08
C SER A 995 0.10 41.42 -23.20
N LYS A 996 -0.46 40.25 -22.88
CA LYS A 996 -1.18 39.41 -23.86
C LYS A 996 -2.47 40.08 -24.34
N SER A 997 -3.21 40.75 -23.47
CA SER A 997 -4.43 41.48 -23.83
C SER A 997 -4.13 42.62 -24.81
N LEU A 998 -3.07 43.41 -24.56
CA LEU A 998 -2.64 44.47 -25.47
C LEU A 998 -2.16 43.91 -26.82
N ALA A 999 -1.44 42.79 -26.80
CA ALA A 999 -1.03 42.11 -28.03
C ALA A 999 -2.25 41.58 -28.82
N ALA A 1000 -3.29 41.07 -28.16
CA ALA A 1000 -4.51 40.62 -28.84
C ALA A 1000 -5.29 41.80 -29.43
N LEU A 1001 -5.41 42.90 -28.67
CA LEU A 1001 -6.05 44.13 -29.13
C LEU A 1001 -5.34 44.71 -30.35
N ARG A 1002 -4.02 44.56 -30.46
CA ARG A 1002 -3.25 45.02 -31.63
C ARG A 1002 -3.78 44.46 -32.94
N HIS A 1003 -4.18 43.19 -32.97
CA HIS A 1003 -4.73 42.54 -34.17
C HIS A 1003 -6.12 43.05 -34.57
N PHE A 1004 -6.88 43.65 -33.63
CA PHE A 1004 -8.18 44.27 -33.90
C PHE A 1004 -8.07 45.75 -34.31
N THR A 1005 -6.86 46.26 -34.45
CA THR A 1005 -6.60 47.64 -34.89
C THR A 1005 -5.84 47.63 -36.21
N PRO A 1006 -6.03 48.65 -37.06
CA PRO A 1006 -5.30 48.71 -38.32
C PRO A 1006 -3.81 48.86 -38.06
N ASP A 1007 -3.00 48.31 -38.95
CA ASP A 1007 -1.54 48.40 -38.81
C ASP A 1007 -1.10 49.87 -38.87
N VAL A 1008 -0.23 50.28 -37.95
CA VAL A 1008 0.27 51.67 -37.85
C VAL A 1008 0.88 52.12 -39.17
N CYS A 1009 1.58 51.24 -39.88
CA CYS A 1009 2.16 51.54 -41.19
C CYS A 1009 1.06 51.76 -42.25
N GLN A 1010 0.03 50.91 -42.27
CA GLN A 1010 -1.08 51.01 -43.22
C GLN A 1010 -1.91 52.26 -42.95
N ILE A 1011 -2.29 52.53 -41.70
CA ILE A 1011 -3.12 53.69 -41.38
C ILE A 1011 -2.37 55.01 -41.53
N LEU A 1012 -1.04 55.06 -41.41
CA LEU A 1012 -0.30 56.31 -41.64
C LEU A 1012 -0.11 56.59 -43.14
N LEU A 1013 0.11 55.55 -43.95
CA LEU A 1013 0.49 55.68 -45.37
C LEU A 1013 -0.71 55.62 -46.34
N ASP A 1014 -1.70 54.77 -46.07
CA ASP A 1014 -2.83 54.53 -46.97
C ASP A 1014 -4.00 55.47 -46.65
N GLN A 1015 -4.41 56.29 -47.62
CA GLN A 1015 -5.55 57.22 -47.49
C GLN A 1015 -6.91 56.54 -47.77
N SER A 1016 -6.91 55.33 -48.34
CA SER A 1016 -8.10 54.60 -48.80
C SER A 1016 -8.54 53.45 -47.88
N LEU A 1017 -7.97 53.37 -46.68
CA LEU A 1017 -8.29 52.34 -45.70
C LEU A 1017 -9.78 52.37 -45.31
N ASP A 1018 -10.46 51.22 -45.36
CA ASP A 1018 -11.83 51.10 -44.88
C ASP A 1018 -11.86 51.19 -43.34
N LEU A 1019 -12.29 52.35 -42.83
CA LEU A 1019 -12.38 52.63 -41.40
C LEU A 1019 -13.53 51.87 -40.72
N ALA A 1020 -14.48 51.31 -41.50
CA ALA A 1020 -15.64 50.58 -40.99
C ALA A 1020 -15.31 49.13 -40.56
N GLU A 1021 -14.22 48.55 -41.07
CA GLU A 1021 -13.74 47.21 -40.69
C GLU A 1021 -13.26 47.16 -39.22
N TYR A 1022 -12.81 48.30 -38.68
CA TYR A 1022 -12.27 48.41 -37.33
C TYR A 1022 -13.27 49.12 -36.41
N ASN A 1023 -13.37 48.78 -35.12
CA ASN A 1023 -14.26 49.43 -34.12
C ASN A 1023 -13.49 50.33 -33.15
N VAL A 1024 -14.01 51.51 -32.77
CA VAL A 1024 -13.29 52.41 -31.85
C VAL A 1024 -13.25 51.75 -30.48
N LEU A 1025 -12.05 51.38 -30.02
CA LEU A 1025 -11.88 50.54 -28.83
C LEU A 1025 -11.79 51.35 -27.53
N PHE A 1026 -11.30 52.59 -27.61
CA PHE A 1026 -11.06 53.46 -26.45
C PHE A 1026 -11.83 54.77 -26.58
N VAL A 1027 -12.47 55.20 -25.48
CA VAL A 1027 -13.21 56.45 -25.39
C VAL A 1027 -12.25 57.64 -25.22
N LEU A 1028 -12.64 58.81 -25.74
CA LEU A 1028 -11.90 60.06 -25.62
C LEU A 1028 -11.96 60.62 -24.18
N SER A 1029 -11.15 60.05 -23.28
CA SER A 1029 -10.83 60.64 -21.98
C SER A 1029 -9.38 60.33 -21.60
N PHE A 1030 -8.74 61.25 -20.88
CA PHE A 1030 -7.34 61.16 -20.45
C PHE A 1030 -7.21 60.94 -18.93
N THR A 1031 -8.32 60.63 -18.26
CA THR A 1031 -8.36 60.38 -16.82
C THR A 1031 -7.67 59.06 -16.47
N THR A 1032 -6.91 59.05 -15.38
CA THR A 1032 -6.32 57.81 -14.84
C THR A 1032 -7.42 56.81 -14.44
N PRO A 1033 -7.24 55.52 -14.72
CA PRO A 1033 -8.28 54.52 -14.46
C PRO A 1033 -8.51 54.32 -12.95
N ALA A 1034 -9.77 54.46 -12.53
CA ALA A 1034 -10.22 54.07 -11.19
C ALA A 1034 -10.74 52.62 -11.22
N PHE A 1035 -10.52 51.87 -10.14
CA PHE A 1035 -10.84 50.43 -10.06
C PHE A 1035 -12.36 50.15 -10.00
N ASP A 1036 -13.14 51.05 -9.39
CA ASP A 1036 -14.55 50.81 -9.01
C ASP A 1036 -15.59 51.44 -9.94
N SER A 1037 -15.15 52.07 -11.03
CA SER A 1037 -16.05 52.81 -11.92
C SER A 1037 -16.32 52.00 -13.20
N ASP A 1038 -17.60 51.79 -13.54
CA ASP A 1038 -18.08 51.30 -14.86
C ASP A 1038 -17.78 52.28 -16.02
N VAL A 1039 -16.75 53.11 -15.85
CA VAL A 1039 -16.25 54.03 -16.85
C VAL A 1039 -15.57 53.23 -17.95
N ALA A 1040 -16.03 53.44 -19.17
CA ALA A 1040 -15.47 52.82 -20.37
C ALA A 1040 -13.97 53.10 -20.51
N PRO A 1041 -13.19 52.12 -21.01
CA PRO A 1041 -11.75 52.24 -21.16
C PRO A 1041 -11.39 53.38 -22.12
N SER A 1042 -10.37 54.16 -21.76
CA SER A 1042 -10.02 55.39 -22.45
C SER A 1042 -8.53 55.49 -22.81
N PHE A 1043 -8.16 56.50 -23.58
CA PHE A 1043 -6.76 56.82 -23.87
C PHE A 1043 -5.94 57.05 -22.58
N GLY A 1044 -6.57 57.52 -21.50
CA GLY A 1044 -5.98 57.62 -20.17
C GLY A 1044 -5.53 56.28 -19.58
N THR A 1045 -6.24 55.18 -19.87
CA THR A 1045 -5.83 53.83 -19.46
C THR A 1045 -4.51 53.42 -20.13
N LEU A 1046 -4.35 53.68 -21.43
CA LEU A 1046 -3.12 53.37 -22.18
C LEU A 1046 -1.92 54.26 -21.79
N LEU A 1047 -2.17 55.49 -21.36
CA LEU A 1047 -1.11 56.35 -20.82
C LEU A 1047 -0.72 55.93 -19.41
N ALA A 1048 -1.69 55.50 -18.60
CA ALA A 1048 -1.45 54.96 -17.26
C ALA A 1048 -0.67 53.64 -17.29
N THR A 1049 -0.92 52.73 -18.25
CA THR A 1049 -0.13 51.49 -18.42
C THR A 1049 1.34 51.79 -18.69
N VAL A 1050 1.63 52.74 -19.57
CA VAL A 1050 3.01 53.16 -19.89
C VAL A 1050 3.70 53.74 -18.65
N ASN A 1051 3.01 54.58 -17.88
CA ASN A 1051 3.53 55.13 -16.62
C ASN A 1051 3.79 54.03 -15.57
N VAL A 1052 2.90 53.06 -15.43
CA VAL A 1052 3.06 51.92 -14.51
C VAL A 1052 4.26 51.05 -14.93
N ALA A 1053 4.39 50.73 -16.22
CA ALA A 1053 5.51 49.96 -16.74
C ALA A 1053 6.84 50.68 -16.51
N LEU A 1054 6.88 52.00 -16.71
CA LEU A 1054 8.06 52.84 -16.44
C LEU A 1054 8.43 52.89 -14.96
N ASN A 1055 7.46 53.00 -14.07
CA ASN A 1055 7.68 53.00 -12.63
C ASN A 1055 8.23 51.65 -12.14
N MET A 1056 7.67 50.54 -12.63
CA MET A 1056 8.15 49.18 -12.33
C MET A 1056 9.57 48.95 -12.85
N LEU A 1057 9.87 49.43 -14.06
CA LEU A 1057 11.20 49.36 -14.65
C LEU A 1057 12.23 50.18 -13.84
N GLY A 1058 11.84 51.37 -13.36
CA GLY A 1058 12.68 52.23 -12.52
C GLY A 1058 12.96 51.67 -11.11
N GLU A 1059 12.15 50.75 -10.61
CA GLU A 1059 12.38 50.09 -9.32
C GLU A 1059 13.28 48.85 -9.41
N LEU A 1060 13.20 48.10 -10.51
CA LEU A 1060 14.08 46.96 -10.77
C LEU A 1060 15.56 47.38 -10.80
N ASP A 1061 15.85 48.58 -11.30
CA ASP A 1061 17.21 49.13 -11.32
C ASP A 1061 17.68 49.67 -9.95
N LYS A 1062 16.77 50.03 -9.03
CA LYS A 1062 17.13 50.51 -7.68
C LYS A 1062 17.55 49.40 -6.71
N LYS A 1063 17.12 48.15 -6.96
CA LYS A 1063 17.40 46.99 -6.08
C LYS A 1063 18.73 46.26 -6.38
N LYS A 1064 19.63 46.84 -7.18
CA LYS A 1064 20.99 46.31 -7.47
C LYS A 1064 22.01 46.58 -6.34
N GLU A 1065 21.68 46.30 -5.07
CA GLU A 1065 22.69 46.13 -4.02
C GLU A 1065 22.73 44.66 -3.57
N PRO A 1066 23.92 44.08 -3.27
CA PRO A 1066 24.07 42.64 -3.12
C PRO A 1066 23.65 42.17 -1.71
N PHE A 1067 22.57 41.40 -1.62
CA PHE A 1067 22.30 40.53 -0.47
C PHE A 1067 23.15 39.24 -0.55
N PRO A 1068 23.67 38.72 0.58
CA PRO A 1068 24.51 37.53 0.60
C PRO A 1068 23.73 36.27 0.20
N GLN A 1069 24.39 35.42 -0.59
CA GLN A 1069 23.89 34.19 -1.19
C GLN A 1069 23.45 33.17 -0.14
N ALA A 1070 22.16 32.79 -0.19
CA ALA A 1070 21.68 31.52 0.34
C ALA A 1070 20.77 30.85 -0.71
N ALA A 1071 21.26 29.70 -1.19
CA ALA A 1071 20.57 28.58 -1.84
C ALA A 1071 19.48 28.84 -2.91
N GLY A 1072 19.81 28.47 -4.16
CA GLY A 1072 18.87 27.82 -5.10
C GLY A 1072 18.18 28.70 -6.16
N LEU A 1073 18.78 28.71 -7.37
CA LEU A 1073 18.16 28.82 -8.72
C LEU A 1073 17.37 30.11 -9.12
N ASN A 1074 17.75 30.65 -10.29
CA ASN A 1074 16.96 31.41 -11.29
C ASN A 1074 16.46 32.86 -11.04
N MET A 1075 16.93 33.60 -10.04
CA MET A 1075 16.50 35.02 -9.89
C MET A 1075 17.04 35.98 -10.98
N GLN A 1076 18.25 35.76 -11.52
CA GLN A 1076 18.84 36.66 -12.53
C GLN A 1076 18.18 36.54 -13.92
N GLU A 1077 17.73 35.36 -14.33
CA GLU A 1077 16.97 35.16 -15.57
C GLU A 1077 15.56 35.76 -15.46
N GLY A 1078 14.88 35.58 -14.33
CA GLY A 1078 13.56 36.16 -14.06
C GLY A 1078 13.54 37.69 -14.17
N THR A 1079 14.61 38.38 -13.74
CA THR A 1079 14.72 39.84 -13.92
C THR A 1079 14.92 40.26 -15.37
N LYS A 1080 15.60 39.45 -16.20
CA LYS A 1080 15.77 39.74 -17.64
C LYS A 1080 14.46 39.53 -18.40
N THR A 1081 13.74 38.44 -18.11
CA THR A 1081 12.44 38.14 -18.73
C THR A 1081 11.37 39.16 -18.36
N LEU A 1082 11.36 39.63 -17.11
CA LEU A 1082 10.48 40.71 -16.66
C LEU A 1082 10.78 42.04 -17.37
N LYS A 1083 12.07 42.37 -17.57
CA LYS A 1083 12.46 43.57 -18.32
C LYS A 1083 12.00 43.49 -19.78
N SER A 1084 12.16 42.35 -20.45
CA SER A 1084 11.64 42.17 -21.81
C SER A 1084 10.12 42.25 -21.88
N LEU A 1085 9.41 41.72 -20.87
CA LEU A 1085 7.95 41.77 -20.82
C LEU A 1085 7.43 43.21 -20.63
N LEU A 1086 8.09 44.01 -19.78
CA LEU A 1086 7.76 45.43 -19.58
C LEU A 1086 7.96 46.25 -20.86
N MET A 1087 9.08 46.03 -21.57
CA MET A 1087 9.35 46.67 -22.86
C MET A 1087 8.31 46.28 -23.91
N PHE A 1088 8.02 44.98 -24.02
CA PHE A 1088 6.99 44.47 -24.93
C PHE A 1088 5.59 45.03 -24.61
N THR A 1089 5.26 45.21 -23.33
CA THR A 1089 3.99 45.83 -22.90
C THR A 1089 3.93 47.29 -23.36
N MET A 1090 5.00 48.06 -23.17
CA MET A 1090 5.08 49.46 -23.62
C MET A 1090 5.00 49.59 -25.15
N GLU A 1091 5.67 48.71 -25.90
CA GLU A 1091 5.61 48.68 -27.36
C GLU A 1091 4.18 48.49 -27.89
N ASN A 1092 3.47 47.49 -27.37
CA ASN A 1092 2.08 47.23 -27.78
C ASN A 1092 1.13 48.36 -27.34
N CYS A 1093 1.35 48.98 -26.17
CA CYS A 1093 0.58 50.17 -25.76
C CYS A 1093 0.78 51.34 -26.71
N PHE A 1094 2.03 51.68 -27.07
CA PHE A 1094 2.29 52.80 -27.98
C PHE A 1094 1.73 52.53 -29.37
N TYR A 1095 1.84 51.30 -29.86
CA TYR A 1095 1.27 50.92 -31.15
C TYR A 1095 -0.26 51.10 -31.17
N LEU A 1096 -0.95 50.58 -30.16
CA LEU A 1096 -2.41 50.72 -30.02
C LEU A 1096 -2.84 52.19 -29.91
N LEU A 1097 -2.11 52.97 -29.10
CA LEU A 1097 -2.40 54.39 -28.88
C LEU A 1097 -2.25 55.18 -30.18
N ILE A 1098 -1.19 54.94 -30.96
CA ILE A 1098 -0.97 55.60 -32.26
C ILE A 1098 -2.06 55.18 -33.27
N SER A 1099 -2.30 53.88 -33.43
CA SER A 1099 -3.28 53.35 -34.39
C SER A 1099 -4.70 53.88 -34.11
N GLN A 1100 -5.15 53.80 -32.87
CA GLN A 1100 -6.48 54.28 -32.47
C GLN A 1100 -6.59 55.81 -32.52
N ALA A 1101 -5.52 56.55 -32.19
CA ALA A 1101 -5.51 58.01 -32.32
C ALA A 1101 -5.64 58.46 -33.77
N VAL A 1102 -4.88 57.85 -34.70
CA VAL A 1102 -4.97 58.18 -36.13
C VAL A 1102 -6.34 57.82 -36.69
N ARG A 1103 -6.89 56.66 -36.30
CA ARG A 1103 -8.23 56.27 -36.70
C ARG A 1103 -9.29 57.27 -36.22
N TYR A 1104 -9.22 57.70 -34.96
CA TYR A 1104 -10.13 58.71 -34.39
C TYR A 1104 -10.02 60.07 -35.12
N LEU A 1105 -8.81 60.47 -35.53
CA LEU A 1105 -8.60 61.70 -36.29
C LEU A 1105 -9.13 61.61 -37.72
N ARG A 1106 -9.06 60.43 -38.36
CA ARG A 1106 -9.53 60.18 -39.72
C ARG A 1106 -11.03 59.89 -39.83
N ASP A 1107 -11.68 59.46 -38.74
CA ASP A 1107 -13.11 59.16 -38.73
C ASP A 1107 -13.97 60.40 -39.03
N PRO A 1108 -14.79 60.39 -40.10
CA PRO A 1108 -15.66 61.52 -40.44
C PRO A 1108 -16.82 61.73 -39.45
N ALA A 1109 -17.19 60.74 -38.65
CA ALA A 1109 -18.30 60.81 -37.70
C ALA A 1109 -17.96 61.60 -36.41
N VAL A 1110 -16.68 61.84 -36.15
CA VAL A 1110 -16.20 62.53 -34.93
C VAL A 1110 -16.25 64.04 -35.10
N HIS A 1111 -16.81 64.74 -34.12
CA HIS A 1111 -16.93 66.19 -34.13
C HIS A 1111 -15.54 66.87 -34.15
N PRO A 1112 -15.32 67.94 -34.93
CA PRO A 1112 -14.00 68.58 -35.08
C PRO A 1112 -13.41 69.12 -33.77
N ARG A 1113 -14.26 69.50 -32.79
CA ARG A 1113 -13.81 69.89 -31.45
C ARG A 1113 -13.13 68.75 -30.69
N ASP A 1114 -13.65 67.53 -30.82
CA ASP A 1114 -13.11 66.34 -30.15
C ASP A 1114 -11.79 65.91 -30.80
N LYS A 1115 -11.65 66.08 -32.12
CA LYS A 1115 -10.37 65.91 -32.83
C LYS A 1115 -9.31 66.91 -32.36
N GLN A 1116 -9.68 68.17 -32.18
CA GLN A 1116 -8.76 69.19 -31.67
C GLN A 1116 -8.34 68.92 -30.22
N ARG A 1117 -9.29 68.51 -29.37
CA ARG A 1117 -9.03 68.08 -28.00
C ARG A 1117 -8.09 66.88 -27.95
N MET A 1118 -8.32 65.88 -28.80
CA MET A 1118 -7.44 64.71 -28.94
C MET A 1118 -6.02 65.12 -29.32
N LYS A 1119 -5.85 65.99 -30.33
CA LYS A 1119 -4.52 66.47 -30.75
C LYS A 1119 -3.78 67.19 -29.60
N GLN A 1120 -4.46 68.08 -28.88
CA GLN A 1120 -3.87 68.87 -27.81
C GLN A 1120 -3.44 67.99 -26.62
N GLU A 1121 -4.37 67.25 -26.03
CA GLU A 1121 -4.14 66.44 -24.83
C GLU A 1121 -3.22 65.23 -25.08
N LEU A 1122 -3.32 64.58 -26.24
CA LEU A 1122 -2.42 63.48 -26.57
C LEU A 1122 -0.98 63.99 -26.78
N SER A 1123 -0.82 65.17 -27.40
CA SER A 1123 0.51 65.74 -27.64
C SER A 1123 1.20 66.20 -26.36
N SER A 1124 0.45 66.73 -25.38
CA SER A 1124 0.99 67.11 -24.08
C SER A 1124 1.41 65.87 -23.28
N GLU A 1125 0.54 64.87 -23.16
CA GLU A 1125 0.81 63.64 -22.41
C GLU A 1125 1.92 62.77 -23.04
N LEU A 1126 1.98 62.67 -24.37
CA LEU A 1126 3.11 61.97 -25.01
C LEU A 1126 4.43 62.74 -24.83
N SER A 1127 4.40 64.07 -24.80
CA SER A 1127 5.60 64.88 -24.56
C SER A 1127 6.12 64.73 -23.14
N THR A 1128 5.24 64.64 -22.14
CA THR A 1128 5.62 64.38 -20.73
C THR A 1128 6.21 62.96 -20.59
N LEU A 1129 5.60 61.95 -21.21
CA LEU A 1129 6.10 60.57 -21.25
C LEU A 1129 7.45 60.41 -21.97
N LEU A 1130 7.64 61.07 -23.12
CA LEU A 1130 8.92 61.07 -23.83
C LEU A 1130 10.03 61.71 -22.98
N SER A 1131 9.69 62.71 -22.16
CA SER A 1131 10.63 63.33 -21.23
C SER A 1131 11.02 62.40 -20.07
N SER A 1132 10.10 61.59 -19.54
CA SER A 1132 10.40 60.61 -18.48
C SER A 1132 11.20 59.42 -19.03
N LEU A 1133 10.85 58.93 -20.22
CA LEU A 1133 11.59 57.90 -20.96
C LEU A 1133 13.03 58.33 -21.25
N SER A 1134 13.22 59.52 -21.81
CA SER A 1134 14.56 60.04 -22.11
C SER A 1134 15.41 60.26 -20.86
N ARG A 1135 14.81 60.62 -19.71
CA ARG A 1135 15.50 60.67 -18.42
C ARG A 1135 15.92 59.29 -17.91
N TYR A 1136 15.07 58.28 -18.07
CA TYR A 1136 15.38 56.90 -17.67
C TYR A 1136 16.54 56.32 -18.48
N PHE A 1137 16.48 56.37 -19.82
CA PHE A 1137 17.54 55.83 -20.68
C PHE A 1137 18.87 56.59 -20.58
N ARG A 1138 18.84 57.90 -20.25
CA ARG A 1138 20.07 58.66 -19.93
C ARG A 1138 20.72 58.26 -18.61
N ARG A 1139 19.97 57.70 -17.65
CA ARG A 1139 20.48 57.27 -16.33
C ARG A 1139 21.15 55.89 -16.35
N GLY A 1140 21.01 55.13 -17.44
CA GLY A 1140 21.56 53.77 -17.59
C GLY A 1140 23.06 53.68 -17.91
N GLY A 1141 23.77 54.80 -18.08
CA GLY A 1141 25.23 54.82 -18.20
C GLY A 1141 25.89 54.96 -16.82
N PRO A 1142 27.02 54.26 -16.53
CA PRO A 1142 27.67 54.35 -15.23
C PRO A 1142 28.15 55.79 -15.01
N SER A 1143 27.58 56.46 -14.02
CA SER A 1143 28.10 57.73 -13.51
C SER A 1143 28.95 57.43 -12.29
N SER A 1144 30.28 57.44 -12.47
CA SER A 1144 31.23 57.46 -11.34
C SER A 1144 31.26 58.86 -10.72
N PRO A 1145 31.30 59.00 -9.38
CA PRO A 1145 31.50 60.29 -8.73
C PRO A 1145 33.00 60.66 -8.73
N ALA A 1146 33.27 61.96 -8.83
CA ALA A 1146 34.57 62.56 -9.02
C ALA A 1146 35.54 62.37 -7.83
N SER A 1147 36.84 62.19 -8.14
CA SER A 1147 37.94 62.78 -7.36
C SER A 1147 38.98 63.34 -8.33
N GLY A 1148 39.48 64.54 -8.03
CA GLY A 1148 39.96 65.50 -9.02
C GLY A 1148 41.45 65.47 -9.39
N VAL A 1149 41.81 66.57 -10.08
CA VAL A 1149 43.14 67.10 -10.45
C VAL A 1149 43.50 66.99 -11.96
N LEU A 1150 43.39 68.15 -12.61
CA LEU A 1150 44.14 68.82 -13.71
C LEU A 1150 45.24 68.09 -14.55
N PRO A 1151 45.60 68.63 -15.74
CA PRO A 1151 45.46 67.95 -17.04
C PRO A 1151 46.80 67.57 -17.71
N SER A 1152 46.74 66.82 -18.81
CA SER A 1152 47.44 67.02 -20.11
C SER A 1152 47.63 65.68 -20.87
N PRO A 1153 48.06 65.65 -22.15
CA PRO A 1153 47.19 65.26 -23.25
C PRO A 1153 47.71 64.05 -24.04
N GLN A 1154 46.84 63.30 -24.71
CA GLN A 1154 47.04 62.76 -26.07
C GLN A 1154 46.00 61.68 -26.38
N GLY A 1155 45.35 61.82 -27.55
CA GLY A 1155 45.02 60.64 -28.35
C GLY A 1155 43.55 60.20 -28.40
N LYS A 1156 42.83 60.84 -29.34
CA LYS A 1156 41.83 60.24 -30.25
C LYS A 1156 40.35 60.16 -29.81
N SER A 1157 39.58 60.95 -30.58
CA SER A 1157 38.18 60.79 -31.01
C SER A 1157 37.09 60.64 -29.95
N ALA A 1158 36.65 61.79 -29.44
CA ALA A 1158 35.26 61.98 -29.05
C ALA A 1158 34.36 61.92 -30.29
N SER A 1159 33.88 60.73 -30.64
CA SER A 1159 32.68 60.60 -31.48
C SER A 1159 31.47 60.94 -30.62
N LYS A 1160 30.83 62.06 -30.98
CA LYS A 1160 29.45 62.38 -30.62
C LYS A 1160 28.60 61.10 -30.59
N LEU A 1161 27.90 60.83 -29.48
CA LEU A 1161 26.76 59.91 -29.53
C LEU A 1161 25.78 60.47 -30.57
N GLY A 1162 25.76 59.86 -31.75
CA GLY A 1162 24.73 60.07 -32.76
C GLY A 1162 23.38 59.52 -32.26
N PRO A 1163 22.28 59.82 -32.99
CA PRO A 1163 20.92 59.42 -32.62
C PRO A 1163 20.64 57.91 -32.75
N GLU A 1164 21.65 57.07 -32.98
CA GLU A 1164 21.53 55.63 -33.24
C GLU A 1164 21.33 54.78 -31.97
N GLY A 1165 21.49 55.34 -30.78
CA GLY A 1165 21.25 54.64 -29.50
C GLY A 1165 19.82 54.76 -28.96
N GLN A 1166 18.91 55.45 -29.65
CA GLN A 1166 17.50 55.53 -29.26
C GLN A 1166 16.76 54.35 -29.87
N GLU A 1167 16.06 53.57 -29.04
CA GLU A 1167 15.18 52.50 -29.51
C GLU A 1167 14.25 53.03 -30.63
N PRO A 1168 14.06 52.28 -31.73
CA PRO A 1168 13.31 52.74 -32.91
C PRO A 1168 11.87 53.15 -32.58
N LEU A 1169 11.29 52.55 -31.54
CA LEU A 1169 9.99 52.93 -30.97
C LEU A 1169 9.95 54.39 -30.50
N PHE A 1170 11.01 54.86 -29.83
CA PHE A 1170 11.09 56.23 -29.31
C PHE A 1170 11.12 57.25 -30.46
N GLN A 1171 11.83 56.94 -31.54
CA GLN A 1171 11.86 57.76 -32.75
C GLN A 1171 10.49 57.81 -33.44
N LEU A 1172 9.78 56.68 -33.49
CA LEU A 1172 8.42 56.60 -34.05
C LEU A 1172 7.42 57.44 -33.25
N VAL A 1173 7.42 57.33 -31.92
CA VAL A 1173 6.53 58.13 -31.05
C VAL A 1173 6.87 59.62 -31.17
N GLN A 1174 8.16 59.98 -31.23
CA GLN A 1174 8.59 61.37 -31.40
C GLN A 1174 8.19 61.94 -32.78
N ALA A 1175 8.28 61.14 -33.84
CA ALA A 1175 7.82 61.52 -35.18
C ALA A 1175 6.30 61.69 -35.22
N PHE A 1176 5.56 60.79 -34.56
CA PHE A 1176 4.10 60.86 -34.45
C PHE A 1176 3.63 62.12 -33.71
N VAL A 1177 4.22 62.46 -32.56
CA VAL A 1177 3.88 63.70 -31.82
C VAL A 1177 4.07 64.94 -32.69
N ARG A 1178 5.17 65.02 -33.46
CA ARG A 1178 5.40 66.11 -34.42
C ARG A 1178 4.37 66.14 -35.54
N HIS A 1179 3.86 64.98 -35.96
CA HIS A 1179 2.84 64.90 -37.00
C HIS A 1179 1.46 65.34 -36.48
N VAL A 1180 1.09 64.98 -35.25
CA VAL A 1180 -0.17 65.38 -34.60
C VAL A 1180 -0.21 66.88 -34.27
N GLN A 1181 0.94 67.47 -33.93
CA GLN A 1181 1.11 68.91 -33.68
C GLN A 1181 1.08 69.77 -34.96
N ARG A 1182 1.34 69.16 -36.12
CA ARG A 1182 1.11 69.76 -37.44
C ARG A 1182 -0.37 69.59 -37.83
#